data_AF-A0A6S7HKN4-F1
#
_entry.id   AF-A0A6S7HKN4-F1
#
_cell.length_a   1.000
_cell.length_b   1.000
_cell.length_c   1.000
_cell.angle_alpha   90.00
_cell.angle_beta   90.00
_cell.angle_gamma   90.00
#
_symmetry.space_group_name_H-M   'P 1'
#
loop_
_entity.id
_entity.type
_entity.pdbx_description
1 polymer ?
#
loop_
_entity_poly.entity_id
_entity_poly.type
_entity_poly.pdbx_seq_one_letter_code
_entity_poly.pdbx_strand_id
1 'polypeptide(L)'
;MEMKDVALKAVMVMPALLLQKPSFKSKCKQHSECLQRRLNLWKLGDFNGLLKECRAIQSRLQSTWKPRSPEHGSRTFANLMLSGKVNAAMRLLDDTSTSGVLQLSEDTLRELKAKHPEAMEADKEMLITGQVPFVDPAMFSIIDESTIARAALHTKGAAGPSGLDADGWRRILVSKNVGTAGTELRSSLAEMARILCTKELKAECDHQSSIEAYVACRLIPLDKCPGVRAIGTGEVIGRIIGKSIISVIKPDILMSTGSLQLAAGLPSGCEAAAHAMEEIFQDEETDAILFVDASNAFNSLNRQVLLHNIRYLCPPMATYVKNCFGSPSRLFVMGGKEILSQEGATQGDPMAMPAYTVGIAPLLQMIKVQKDDVSAASDKKMKHAAYADDFGGAGVLECLRTWWNQVVDFGPLLGYYPKASKSWLVVKEDRVEAAREIFTDTDINITSEGRAYLGGFVGSKESRENYAKELVKKWCEQLMMLSKIAQSEPQAAYAAFVSGFQHKLTYYMHTLPNLGPLLQPIDEILNHYFIPAITEGHHCSQDERKLLSLPARFGGLAIPIFSQIAKREYEYSEKASQQLTENIKSQTAEYSFDNTTHHSTKNDIKRSRNLEHEQTLAELQEMMNGDQKRANEIAQMKGASNWLTSLPTATEISNDVEIEPNLLPLTGEQLHATANGKDEARLDISTGGFWQRGQRAFFDVRVFNPFAPSCRNQKLSTAFSANEREKKRAYAERIVNIEHGSFTPLVFTPYDGSSRETERFISVLASSIAEKRTLAVSITTNWLRSKISFALLRSATLCVRESRSLRKKQTFDAANIEIASAITKLTTY
;
A
#
# COMPACT_ATOMS: atom_id res chain seq x y z
N MET A 1 38.87 -0.05 17.32
CA MET A 1 37.62 -0.12 16.57
C MET A 1 37.10 -1.53 16.73
N GLU A 2 36.06 -1.70 17.54
CA GLU A 2 35.42 -3.01 17.70
C GLU A 2 34.78 -3.40 16.36
N MET A 3 34.69 -4.70 16.05
CA MET A 3 34.05 -5.14 14.78
C MET A 3 32.62 -4.60 14.61
N LYS A 4 31.95 -4.25 15.72
CA LYS A 4 30.61 -3.66 15.75
C LYS A 4 30.55 -2.29 15.08
N ASP A 5 31.62 -1.49 15.15
CA ASP A 5 31.65 -0.10 14.66
C ASP A 5 31.73 -0.01 13.12
N VAL A 6 32.16 -1.10 12.48
CA VAL A 6 32.28 -1.19 11.01
C VAL A 6 31.23 -2.11 10.40
N ALA A 7 30.63 -3.02 11.16
CA ALA A 7 29.71 -4.02 10.63
C ALA A 7 28.57 -3.39 9.82
N LEU A 8 27.95 -2.33 10.34
CA LEU A 8 26.89 -1.62 9.62
C LEU A 8 27.40 -0.93 8.37
N LYS A 9 28.53 -0.23 8.45
CA LYS A 9 29.20 0.39 7.28
C LYS A 9 29.47 -0.66 6.19
N ALA A 10 30.01 -1.82 6.57
CA ALA A 10 30.28 -2.93 5.68
C ALA A 10 29.01 -3.48 5.02
N VAL A 11 27.94 -3.73 5.79
CA VAL A 11 26.64 -4.17 5.25
C VAL A 11 26.09 -3.16 4.24
N MET A 12 26.20 -1.85 4.51
CA MET A 12 25.66 -0.82 3.62
C MET A 12 26.43 -0.66 2.31
N VAL A 13 27.75 -0.85 2.30
CA VAL A 13 28.55 -0.74 1.06
C VAL A 13 28.57 -2.04 0.24
N MET A 14 28.24 -3.18 0.86
CA MET A 14 28.32 -4.49 0.24
C MET A 14 27.53 -4.60 -1.08
N PRO A 15 26.26 -4.14 -1.19
CA PRO A 15 25.53 -4.18 -2.46
C PRO A 15 26.24 -3.40 -3.57
N ALA A 16 26.73 -2.21 -3.25
CA ALA A 16 27.43 -1.35 -4.21
C ALA A 16 28.78 -1.92 -4.65
N LEU A 17 29.49 -2.67 -3.79
CA LEU A 17 30.79 -3.26 -4.14
C LEU A 17 30.67 -4.62 -4.81
N LEU A 18 29.65 -5.42 -4.48
CA LEU A 18 29.55 -6.81 -4.92
C LEU A 18 28.56 -7.01 -6.08
N LEU A 19 27.45 -6.25 -6.13
CA LEU A 19 26.29 -6.57 -6.99
C LEU A 19 26.20 -5.73 -8.28
N GLN A 20 27.22 -4.94 -8.62
CA GLN A 20 27.19 -4.17 -9.87
C GLN A 20 27.18 -5.05 -11.11
N LYS A 21 26.32 -4.71 -12.08
CA LYS A 21 26.30 -5.38 -13.38
C LYS A 21 27.61 -5.13 -14.13
N PRO A 22 28.31 -6.18 -14.63
CA PRO A 22 29.56 -6.00 -15.35
C PRO A 22 29.46 -5.17 -16.65
N SER A 23 28.30 -5.22 -17.31
CA SER A 23 27.97 -4.42 -18.50
C SER A 23 26.46 -4.38 -18.69
N PHE A 24 25.97 -3.50 -19.58
CA PHE A 24 24.53 -3.39 -19.86
C PHE A 24 23.93 -4.68 -20.45
N LYS A 25 24.72 -5.45 -21.21
CA LYS A 25 24.29 -6.68 -21.92
C LYS A 25 24.71 -7.97 -21.19
N SER A 26 25.24 -7.88 -19.97
CA SER A 26 25.76 -9.06 -19.28
C SER A 26 24.63 -10.00 -18.82
N LYS A 27 24.88 -11.31 -18.91
CA LYS A 27 23.93 -12.38 -18.57
C LYS A 27 24.19 -12.95 -17.16
N CYS A 28 23.23 -13.68 -16.60
CA CYS A 28 23.31 -14.25 -15.24
C CYS A 28 24.60 -15.02 -14.95
N LYS A 29 25.11 -15.84 -15.87
CA LYS A 29 26.37 -16.59 -15.68
C LYS A 29 27.56 -15.65 -15.37
N GLN A 30 27.68 -14.57 -16.13
CA GLN A 30 28.72 -13.57 -15.93
C GLN A 30 28.55 -12.79 -14.62
N HIS A 31 27.29 -12.61 -14.16
CA HIS A 31 27.02 -12.00 -12.87
C HIS A 31 27.54 -12.89 -11.74
N SER A 32 27.27 -14.20 -11.80
CA SER A 32 27.75 -15.17 -10.80
C SER A 32 29.28 -15.26 -10.76
N GLU A 33 29.94 -15.32 -11.92
CA GLU A 33 31.41 -15.35 -12.00
C GLU A 33 32.06 -14.10 -11.41
N CYS A 34 31.54 -12.91 -11.75
CA CYS A 34 32.03 -11.65 -11.18
C CYS A 34 31.77 -11.57 -9.68
N LEU A 35 30.59 -11.99 -9.21
CA LEU A 35 30.25 -12.01 -7.80
C LEU A 35 31.19 -12.92 -7.00
N GLN A 36 31.49 -14.11 -7.51
CA GLN A 36 32.40 -15.05 -6.85
C GLN A 36 33.80 -14.44 -6.67
N ARG A 37 34.33 -13.79 -7.71
CA ARG A 37 35.62 -13.10 -7.62
C ARG A 37 35.58 -11.95 -6.61
N ARG A 38 34.53 -11.12 -6.64
CA ARG A 38 34.37 -9.99 -5.70
C ARG A 38 34.21 -10.46 -4.25
N LEU A 39 33.54 -11.58 -4.02
CA LEU A 39 33.45 -12.21 -2.70
C LEU A 39 34.83 -12.66 -2.19
N ASN A 40 35.69 -13.17 -3.06
CA ASN A 40 37.07 -13.50 -2.67
C ASN A 40 37.85 -12.24 -2.29
N LEU A 41 37.76 -11.16 -3.08
CA LEU A 41 38.39 -9.88 -2.74
C LEU A 41 37.85 -9.29 -1.43
N TRP A 42 36.54 -9.39 -1.20
CA TRP A 42 35.91 -8.98 0.04
C TRP A 42 36.45 -9.74 1.24
N LYS A 43 36.57 -11.07 1.14
CA LYS A 43 37.13 -11.93 2.20
C LYS A 43 38.60 -11.62 2.49
N LEU A 44 39.36 -11.21 1.47
CA LEU A 44 40.75 -10.77 1.61
C LEU A 44 40.89 -9.33 2.13
N GLY A 45 39.77 -8.59 2.28
CA GLY A 45 39.79 -7.19 2.69
C GLY A 45 40.28 -6.21 1.62
N ASP A 46 40.34 -6.62 0.34
CA ASP A 46 40.78 -5.76 -0.77
C ASP A 46 39.65 -4.81 -1.24
N PHE A 47 39.28 -3.87 -0.37
CA PHE A 47 38.27 -2.85 -0.68
C PHE A 47 38.72 -1.87 -1.78
N ASN A 48 40.03 -1.61 -1.88
CA ASN A 48 40.60 -0.74 -2.91
C ASN A 48 40.46 -1.34 -4.30
N GLY A 49 40.73 -2.65 -4.45
CA GLY A 49 40.50 -3.39 -5.68
C GLY A 49 39.03 -3.39 -6.08
N LEU A 50 38.13 -3.65 -5.13
CA LEU A 50 36.68 -3.58 -5.36
C LEU A 50 36.23 -2.19 -5.81
N LEU A 51 36.68 -1.13 -5.15
CA LEU A 51 36.35 0.26 -5.50
C LEU A 51 36.88 0.64 -6.88
N LYS A 52 38.12 0.25 -7.22
CA LYS A 52 38.72 0.50 -8.53
C LYS A 52 37.90 -0.15 -9.64
N GLU A 53 37.49 -1.40 -9.44
CA GLU A 53 36.60 -2.10 -10.37
C GLU A 53 35.25 -1.39 -10.51
N CYS A 54 34.61 -1.04 -9.39
CA CYS A 54 33.32 -0.36 -9.38
C CYS A 54 33.37 0.95 -10.18
N ARG A 55 34.40 1.79 -9.95
CA ARG A 55 34.60 3.04 -10.69
C ARG A 55 34.82 2.81 -12.18
N ALA A 56 35.59 1.77 -12.54
CA ALA A 56 35.81 1.41 -13.94
C ALA A 56 34.50 1.00 -14.64
N ILE A 57 33.63 0.24 -13.97
CA ILE A 57 32.31 -0.11 -14.49
C ILE A 57 31.44 1.13 -14.67
N GLN A 58 31.32 1.97 -13.63
CA GLN A 58 30.48 3.18 -13.67
C GLN A 58 30.94 4.15 -14.76
N SER A 59 32.25 4.30 -14.99
CA SER A 59 32.79 5.16 -16.05
C SER A 59 32.36 4.75 -17.47
N ARG A 60 32.01 3.47 -17.66
CA ARG A 60 31.61 2.90 -18.97
C ARG A 60 30.11 2.76 -19.13
N LEU A 61 29.34 2.78 -18.04
CA LEU A 61 27.88 2.74 -18.06
C LEU A 61 27.34 4.14 -18.37
N GLN A 62 27.39 4.56 -19.63
CA GLN A 62 26.72 5.79 -20.07
C GLN A 62 25.21 5.55 -20.21
N SER A 63 24.41 6.38 -19.55
CA SER A 63 22.96 6.39 -19.67
C SER A 63 22.56 6.88 -21.07
N THR A 64 22.04 5.99 -21.91
CA THR A 64 21.45 6.39 -23.20
C THR A 64 19.99 6.78 -22.96
N TRP A 65 19.76 8.05 -22.62
CA TRP A 65 18.41 8.59 -22.61
C TRP A 65 17.89 8.66 -24.05
N LYS A 66 16.79 7.96 -24.34
CA LYS A 66 16.04 8.11 -25.59
C LYS A 66 14.70 8.79 -25.29
N PRO A 67 14.26 9.76 -26.10
CA PRO A 67 12.95 10.38 -25.95
C PRO A 67 11.85 9.32 -26.09
N ARG A 68 10.83 9.42 -25.23
CA ARG A 68 9.79 8.39 -25.04
C ARG A 68 8.64 8.57 -26.04
N SER A 69 8.16 7.47 -26.64
CA SER A 69 6.92 7.45 -27.44
C SER A 69 5.68 7.17 -26.56
N PRO A 70 4.46 7.52 -27.00
CA PRO A 70 3.21 7.24 -26.26
C PRO A 70 2.99 5.75 -25.93
N GLU A 71 3.34 4.83 -26.84
CA GLU A 71 3.28 3.37 -26.61
C GLU A 71 4.22 2.90 -25.48
N HIS A 72 5.23 3.70 -25.11
CA HIS A 72 6.10 3.43 -23.98
C HIS A 72 5.39 3.72 -22.65
N GLY A 73 4.39 4.61 -22.63
CA GLY A 73 3.61 4.97 -21.45
C GLY A 73 2.78 3.80 -20.91
N SER A 74 1.95 3.19 -21.75
CA SER A 74 1.12 2.03 -21.38
C SER A 74 1.96 0.83 -20.93
N ARG A 75 3.07 0.53 -21.63
CA ARG A 75 3.99 -0.54 -21.23
C ARG A 75 4.71 -0.24 -19.92
N THR A 76 5.10 1.01 -19.68
CA THR A 76 5.70 1.43 -18.41
C THR A 76 4.70 1.30 -17.27
N PHE A 77 3.46 1.73 -17.49
CA PHE A 77 2.35 1.56 -16.57
C PHE A 77 2.13 0.08 -16.23
N ALA A 78 2.00 -0.78 -17.24
CA ALA A 78 1.82 -2.22 -17.07
C ALA A 78 2.99 -2.84 -16.28
N ASN A 79 4.24 -2.49 -16.61
CA ASN A 79 5.41 -2.96 -15.87
C ASN A 79 5.42 -2.53 -14.39
N LEU A 80 4.96 -1.32 -14.09
CA LEU A 80 4.80 -0.85 -12.71
C LEU A 80 3.71 -1.66 -11.98
N MET A 81 2.60 -1.95 -12.64
CA MET A 81 1.53 -2.80 -12.09
C MET A 81 1.99 -4.25 -11.86
N LEU A 82 2.70 -4.84 -12.83
CA LEU A 82 3.28 -6.19 -12.75
C LEU A 82 4.33 -6.33 -11.64
N SER A 83 5.00 -5.23 -11.28
CA SER A 83 5.93 -5.16 -10.16
C SER A 83 5.27 -4.74 -8.83
N GLY A 84 3.94 -4.61 -8.79
CA GLY A 84 3.18 -4.23 -7.59
C GLY A 84 3.31 -2.76 -7.18
N LYS A 85 3.84 -1.90 -8.05
CA LYS A 85 4.08 -0.47 -7.82
C LYS A 85 2.86 0.37 -8.23
N VAL A 86 1.70 0.05 -7.64
CA VAL A 86 0.39 0.65 -7.97
C VAL A 86 0.43 2.18 -7.92
N ASN A 87 0.93 2.76 -6.82
CA ASN A 87 0.99 4.23 -6.68
C ASN A 87 1.87 4.91 -7.73
N ALA A 88 2.95 4.24 -8.16
CA ALA A 88 3.81 4.77 -9.21
C ALA A 88 3.12 4.72 -10.57
N ALA A 89 2.35 3.65 -10.84
CA ALA A 89 1.54 3.54 -12.04
C ALA A 89 0.41 4.60 -12.06
N MET A 90 -0.29 4.79 -10.94
CA MET A 90 -1.36 5.80 -10.83
C MET A 90 -0.87 7.23 -11.10
N ARG A 91 0.36 7.57 -10.70
CA ARG A 91 0.97 8.89 -11.01
C ARG A 91 1.19 9.12 -12.51
N LEU A 92 1.27 8.07 -13.32
CA LEU A 92 1.36 8.20 -14.77
C LEU A 92 0.03 8.59 -15.43
N LEU A 93 -1.08 8.54 -14.69
CA LEU A 93 -2.39 8.98 -15.18
C LEU A 93 -2.60 10.50 -15.05
N ASP A 94 -1.71 11.18 -14.31
CA ASP A 94 -1.72 12.64 -14.20
C ASP A 94 -0.91 13.25 -15.37
N ASP A 95 -1.61 13.90 -16.32
CA ASP A 95 -0.99 14.68 -17.42
C ASP A 95 -0.07 15.81 -16.90
N THR A 96 -0.26 16.21 -15.64
CA THR A 96 0.53 17.25 -14.94
C THR A 96 1.63 16.69 -14.04
N SER A 97 2.24 15.54 -14.35
CA SER A 97 3.33 15.00 -13.54
C SER A 97 4.66 15.75 -13.72
N THR A 98 4.67 17.06 -13.44
CA THR A 98 5.85 17.83 -13.05
C THR A 98 6.36 17.45 -11.66
N SER A 99 5.68 16.58 -10.90
CA SER A 99 6.13 16.04 -9.61
C SER A 99 7.27 15.01 -9.74
N GLY A 100 8.34 15.40 -10.43
CA GLY A 100 9.54 14.62 -10.62
C GLY A 100 10.58 14.87 -9.53
N VAL A 101 11.70 14.13 -9.64
CA VAL A 101 12.93 14.51 -8.93
C VAL A 101 13.53 15.69 -9.67
N LEU A 102 13.75 16.80 -8.97
CA LEU A 102 14.39 17.98 -9.55
C LEU A 102 15.84 17.67 -9.91
N GLN A 103 16.31 18.26 -11.02
CA GLN A 103 17.72 18.22 -11.35
C GLN A 103 18.52 18.96 -10.29
N LEU A 104 19.72 18.46 -9.99
CA LEU A 104 20.60 19.10 -9.02
C LEU A 104 21.32 20.29 -9.66
N SER A 105 20.70 21.46 -9.60
CA SER A 105 21.34 22.76 -9.84
C SER A 105 21.88 23.35 -8.54
N GLU A 106 22.66 24.42 -8.64
CA GLU A 106 23.10 25.18 -7.46
C GLU A 106 21.92 25.79 -6.68
N ASP A 107 20.84 26.19 -7.36
CA ASP A 107 19.62 26.70 -6.71
C ASP A 107 18.88 25.59 -5.95
N THR A 108 18.69 24.42 -6.57
CA THR A 108 18.11 23.25 -5.89
C THR A 108 18.92 22.87 -4.65
N LEU A 109 20.25 22.91 -4.74
CA LEU A 109 21.13 22.63 -3.61
C LEU A 109 21.03 23.70 -2.51
N ARG A 110 20.94 24.98 -2.88
CA ARG A 110 20.73 26.08 -1.92
C ARG A 110 19.41 25.93 -1.17
N GLU A 111 18.32 25.61 -1.87
CA GLU A 111 17.03 25.33 -1.26
C GLU A 111 17.06 24.10 -0.34
N LEU A 112 17.76 23.03 -0.75
CA LEU A 112 17.95 21.86 0.12
C LEU A 112 18.69 22.23 1.40
N LYS A 113 19.77 23.01 1.31
CA LYS A 113 20.52 23.48 2.50
C LYS A 113 19.65 24.34 3.41
N ALA A 114 18.88 25.27 2.85
CA ALA A 114 17.96 26.11 3.63
C ALA A 114 16.87 25.31 4.38
N LYS A 115 16.55 24.10 3.93
CA LYS A 115 15.58 23.20 4.59
C LYS A 115 16.18 22.33 5.69
N HIS A 116 17.49 22.38 5.92
CA HIS A 116 18.16 21.64 6.99
C HIS A 116 18.92 22.65 7.86
N PRO A 117 18.22 23.29 8.81
CA PRO A 117 18.83 24.31 9.67
C PRO A 117 19.90 23.72 10.59
N GLU A 118 20.74 24.61 11.12
CA GLU A 118 21.69 24.27 12.17
C GLU A 118 20.96 23.96 13.48
N ALA A 119 21.64 23.26 14.40
CA ALA A 119 21.06 22.91 15.69
C ALA A 119 20.82 24.17 16.53
N MET A 120 19.66 24.24 17.16
CA MET A 120 19.28 25.30 18.10
C MET A 120 19.41 24.80 19.54
N GLU A 121 19.65 25.75 20.45
CA GLU A 121 19.61 25.49 21.89
C GLU A 121 18.16 25.32 22.37
N ALA A 122 17.96 24.50 23.40
CA ALA A 122 16.68 24.39 24.07
C ALA A 122 16.43 25.60 24.98
N ASP A 123 15.22 26.15 24.89
CA ASP A 123 14.73 27.02 25.96
C ASP A 123 14.46 26.18 27.21
N LYS A 124 14.97 26.64 28.36
CA LYS A 124 14.84 25.94 29.64
C LYS A 124 13.39 25.84 30.10
N GLU A 125 12.55 26.81 29.74
CA GLU A 125 11.13 26.81 30.11
C GLU A 125 10.35 25.70 29.38
N MET A 126 10.85 25.25 28.23
CA MET A 126 10.24 24.15 27.46
C MET A 126 10.68 22.76 27.96
N LEU A 127 11.65 22.67 28.87
CA LEU A 127 12.19 21.40 29.34
C LEU A 127 11.36 20.86 30.50
N ILE A 128 10.72 19.69 30.30
CA ILE A 128 9.97 19.01 31.35
C ILE A 128 10.92 18.57 32.46
N THR A 129 10.61 18.93 33.70
CA THR A 129 11.36 18.53 34.89
C THR A 129 10.58 17.52 35.72
N GLY A 130 11.29 16.63 36.42
CA GLY A 130 10.68 15.65 37.32
C GLY A 130 11.41 14.31 37.27
N GLN A 131 10.81 13.30 37.89
CA GLN A 131 11.31 11.94 37.76
C GLN A 131 10.90 11.37 36.40
N VAL A 132 11.89 10.97 35.60
CA VAL A 132 11.65 10.25 34.34
C VAL A 132 10.91 8.95 34.64
N PRO A 133 9.75 8.67 34.01
CA PRO A 133 9.03 7.42 34.23
C PRO A 133 9.89 6.21 33.90
N PHE A 134 9.79 5.17 34.72
CA PHE A 134 10.51 3.92 34.50
C PHE A 134 9.91 3.15 33.32
N VAL A 135 10.80 2.60 32.48
CA VAL A 135 10.45 1.69 31.39
C VAL A 135 11.15 0.37 31.63
N ASP A 136 10.40 -0.71 31.78
CA ASP A 136 10.97 -2.05 31.88
C ASP A 136 11.55 -2.47 30.52
N PRO A 137 12.87 -2.70 30.40
CA PRO A 137 13.49 -3.17 29.16
C PRO A 137 12.88 -4.46 28.60
N ALA A 138 12.26 -5.29 29.45
CA ALA A 138 11.61 -6.53 29.07
C ALA A 138 10.47 -6.33 28.06
N MET A 139 9.85 -5.14 27.97
CA MET A 139 8.80 -4.87 26.98
C MET A 139 9.28 -5.07 25.54
N PHE A 140 10.57 -4.83 25.26
CA PHE A 140 11.16 -5.01 23.94
C PHE A 140 11.51 -6.46 23.62
N SER A 141 11.39 -7.39 24.58
CA SER A 141 11.64 -8.83 24.35
C SER A 141 10.70 -9.44 23.31
N ILE A 142 9.52 -8.84 23.11
CA ILE A 142 8.56 -9.22 22.06
C ILE A 142 9.10 -9.01 20.64
N ILE A 143 10.09 -8.13 20.46
CA ILE A 143 10.74 -7.93 19.17
C ILE A 143 11.63 -9.13 18.89
N ASP A 144 11.13 -10.04 18.08
CA ASP A 144 11.77 -11.29 17.68
C ASP A 144 11.97 -11.36 16.16
N GLU A 145 12.45 -12.51 15.68
CA GLU A 145 12.70 -12.78 14.27
C GLU A 145 11.41 -12.74 13.42
N SER A 146 10.27 -13.12 14.03
CA SER A 146 8.94 -13.11 13.42
C SER A 146 8.42 -11.68 13.21
N THR A 147 8.69 -10.81 14.18
CA THR A 147 8.36 -9.38 14.13
C THR A 147 9.14 -8.68 13.02
N ILE A 148 10.45 -8.97 12.89
CA ILE A 148 11.28 -8.45 11.78
C ILE A 148 10.78 -8.96 10.43
N ALA A 149 10.42 -10.25 10.29
CA ALA A 149 9.84 -10.76 9.05
C ALA A 149 8.53 -10.06 8.66
N ARG A 150 7.63 -9.86 9.63
CA ARG A 150 6.37 -9.13 9.43
C ARG A 150 6.64 -7.69 8.97
N ALA A 151 7.54 -6.98 9.64
CA ALA A 151 7.93 -5.63 9.26
C ALA A 151 8.57 -5.58 7.85
N ALA A 152 9.41 -6.56 7.50
CA ALA A 152 10.00 -6.67 6.16
C ALA A 152 8.93 -6.89 5.08
N LEU A 153 7.96 -7.77 5.32
CA LEU A 153 6.83 -8.02 4.41
C LEU A 153 5.95 -6.79 4.16
N HIS A 154 5.81 -5.91 5.16
CA HIS A 154 5.03 -4.67 5.03
C HIS A 154 5.88 -3.45 4.66
N THR A 155 7.20 -3.60 4.54
CA THR A 155 8.08 -2.52 4.10
C THR A 155 8.07 -2.39 2.58
N LYS A 156 7.90 -1.15 2.13
CA LYS A 156 7.87 -0.73 0.72
C LYS A 156 8.76 0.50 0.59
N GLY A 157 9.02 0.92 -0.64
CA GLY A 157 9.74 2.15 -0.94
C GLY A 157 11.18 1.93 -1.42
N ALA A 158 11.80 3.04 -1.82
CA ALA A 158 13.09 3.04 -2.48
C ALA A 158 14.26 2.74 -1.53
N ALA A 159 15.41 2.43 -2.12
CA ALA A 159 16.65 2.24 -1.39
C ALA A 159 17.13 3.51 -0.69
N GLY A 160 17.78 3.33 0.48
CA GLY A 160 18.61 4.35 1.11
C GLY A 160 19.99 4.44 0.45
N PRO A 161 21.00 4.96 1.18
CA PRO A 161 22.40 5.03 0.71
C PRO A 161 22.99 3.72 0.17
N SER A 162 22.61 2.56 0.73
CA SER A 162 23.11 1.23 0.34
C SER A 162 22.71 0.80 -1.07
N GLY A 163 21.70 1.45 -1.66
CA GLY A 163 21.19 1.11 -3.00
C GLY A 163 20.31 -0.14 -3.04
N LEU A 164 20.08 -0.83 -1.92
CA LEU A 164 19.18 -1.97 -1.84
C LEU A 164 17.78 -1.53 -1.37
N ASP A 165 16.76 -1.80 -2.18
CA ASP A 165 15.38 -1.37 -1.91
C ASP A 165 14.60 -2.36 -1.03
N ALA A 166 13.33 -2.03 -0.75
CA ALA A 166 12.47 -2.85 0.10
C ALA A 166 12.27 -4.28 -0.43
N ASP A 167 12.25 -4.47 -1.76
CA ASP A 167 12.06 -5.81 -2.36
C ASP A 167 13.35 -6.64 -2.27
N GLY A 168 14.51 -6.00 -2.45
CA GLY A 168 15.80 -6.60 -2.18
C GLY A 168 15.92 -7.12 -0.75
N TRP A 169 15.62 -6.27 0.24
CA TRP A 169 15.65 -6.67 1.65
C TRP A 169 14.60 -7.72 2.01
N ARG A 170 13.39 -7.61 1.46
CA ARG A 170 12.34 -8.65 1.62
C ARG A 170 12.83 -10.00 1.12
N ARG A 171 13.52 -10.03 -0.03
CA ARG A 171 14.11 -11.26 -0.56
C ARG A 171 15.21 -11.80 0.35
N ILE A 172 16.09 -10.95 0.88
CA ILE A 172 17.16 -11.38 1.78
C ILE A 172 16.61 -11.94 3.11
N LEU A 173 15.64 -11.25 3.71
CA LEU A 173 15.17 -11.55 5.06
C LEU A 173 14.11 -12.65 5.10
N VAL A 174 13.29 -12.76 4.07
CA VAL A 174 12.06 -13.59 4.09
C VAL A 174 12.07 -14.68 3.02
N SER A 175 12.92 -14.61 1.99
CA SER A 175 12.97 -15.67 0.98
C SER A 175 13.64 -16.92 1.53
N LYS A 176 12.99 -18.06 1.37
CA LYS A 176 13.60 -19.37 1.68
C LYS A 176 14.79 -19.73 0.83
N ASN A 177 14.97 -19.09 -0.33
CA ASN A 177 16.12 -19.34 -1.17
C ASN A 177 17.43 -18.94 -0.47
N VAL A 178 17.33 -18.23 0.65
CA VAL A 178 18.45 -17.79 1.51
C VAL A 178 18.66 -18.75 2.71
N GLY A 179 17.82 -19.78 2.87
CA GLY A 179 17.97 -20.79 3.93
C GLY A 179 17.91 -20.23 5.35
N THR A 180 18.71 -20.78 6.27
CA THR A 180 18.78 -20.34 7.68
C THR A 180 19.39 -18.96 7.85
N ALA A 181 20.24 -18.52 6.92
CA ALA A 181 20.91 -17.22 6.98
C ALA A 181 19.92 -16.05 7.03
N GLY A 182 18.76 -16.16 6.35
CA GLY A 182 17.69 -15.17 6.45
C GLY A 182 17.10 -15.09 7.87
N THR A 183 16.89 -16.23 8.52
CA THR A 183 16.40 -16.32 9.91
C THR A 183 17.44 -15.80 10.90
N GLU A 184 18.71 -16.19 10.77
CA GLU A 184 19.81 -15.71 11.60
C GLU A 184 19.97 -14.19 11.52
N LEU A 185 19.87 -13.64 10.30
CA LEU A 185 19.89 -12.19 10.09
C LEU A 185 18.68 -11.52 10.75
N ARG A 186 17.47 -12.08 10.63
CA ARG A 186 16.28 -11.55 11.32
C ARG A 186 16.46 -11.55 12.84
N SER A 187 17.03 -12.61 13.42
CA SER A 187 17.33 -12.68 14.85
C SER A 187 18.34 -11.62 15.27
N SER A 188 19.38 -11.40 14.47
CA SER A 188 20.40 -10.37 14.70
C SER A 188 19.81 -8.96 14.62
N LEU A 189 18.92 -8.69 13.65
CA LEU A 189 18.21 -7.42 13.54
C LEU A 189 17.22 -7.19 14.68
N ALA A 190 16.57 -8.25 15.17
CA ALA A 190 15.71 -8.18 16.36
C ALA A 190 16.53 -7.83 17.61
N GLU A 191 17.69 -8.44 17.79
CA GLU A 191 18.61 -8.10 18.87
C GLU A 191 19.10 -6.65 18.76
N MET A 192 19.48 -6.20 17.57
CA MET A 192 19.84 -4.81 17.32
C MET A 192 18.70 -3.85 17.68
N ALA A 193 17.46 -4.16 17.30
CA ALA A 193 16.29 -3.35 17.65
C ALA A 193 16.12 -3.22 19.18
N ARG A 194 16.27 -4.33 19.93
CA ARG A 194 16.21 -4.31 21.40
C ARG A 194 17.33 -3.48 22.02
N ILE A 195 18.55 -3.61 21.50
CA ILE A 195 19.69 -2.79 21.94
C ILE A 195 19.41 -1.31 21.72
N LEU A 196 18.94 -0.93 20.54
CA LEU A 196 18.64 0.47 20.21
C LEU A 196 17.54 1.08 21.07
N CYS A 197 16.66 0.26 21.66
CA CYS A 197 15.60 0.73 22.57
C CYS A 197 16.02 0.76 24.04
N THR A 198 17.04 0.01 24.43
CA THR A 198 17.38 -0.22 25.85
C THR A 198 18.74 0.32 26.26
N LYS A 199 19.60 0.64 25.29
CA LYS A 199 20.95 1.15 25.55
C LYS A 199 21.18 2.44 24.75
N GLU A 200 21.57 3.49 25.46
CA GLU A 200 22.10 4.69 24.82
C GLU A 200 23.47 4.38 24.23
N LEU A 201 23.62 4.59 22.92
CA LEU A 201 24.87 4.40 22.22
C LEU A 201 25.70 5.67 22.35
N LYS A 202 26.92 5.55 22.89
CA LYS A 202 27.84 6.70 22.97
C LYS A 202 28.30 7.07 21.56
N ALA A 203 28.31 8.36 21.24
CA ALA A 203 29.10 8.87 20.12
C ALA A 203 30.57 8.65 20.46
N GLU A 204 31.34 8.04 19.54
CA GLU A 204 32.79 7.99 19.68
C GLU A 204 33.38 9.39 19.43
N CYS A 205 34.70 9.52 19.59
CA CYS A 205 35.46 10.70 19.19
C CYS A 205 35.04 11.14 17.77
N ASP A 206 34.96 12.46 17.53
CA ASP A 206 34.50 13.08 16.27
C ASP A 206 32.97 13.03 16.00
N HIS A 207 32.14 12.89 17.03
CA HIS A 207 30.66 12.92 16.93
C HIS A 207 30.05 11.80 16.07
N GLN A 208 30.82 10.76 15.72
CA GLN A 208 30.36 9.62 14.93
C GLN A 208 29.91 8.48 15.85
N SER A 209 28.65 8.08 15.75
CA SER A 209 28.16 6.88 16.44
C SER A 209 28.48 5.62 15.63
N SER A 210 28.54 4.46 16.30
CA SER A 210 28.67 3.15 15.64
C SER A 210 27.52 2.83 14.67
N ILE A 211 26.45 3.65 14.67
CA ILE A 211 25.28 3.55 13.80
C ILE A 211 25.20 4.66 12.74
N GLU A 212 26.27 5.42 12.48
CA GLU A 212 26.31 6.49 11.47
C GLU A 212 25.74 6.06 10.11
N ALA A 213 26.15 4.88 9.61
CA ALA A 213 25.66 4.34 8.33
C ALA A 213 24.20 3.89 8.37
N TYR A 214 23.67 3.58 9.56
CA TYR A 214 22.28 3.18 9.76
C TYR A 214 21.33 4.37 9.73
N VAL A 215 21.73 5.52 10.29
CA VAL A 215 20.93 6.76 10.31
C VAL A 215 21.12 7.62 9.04
N ALA A 216 22.15 7.33 8.24
CA ALA A 216 22.38 8.03 6.99
C ALA A 216 21.21 7.91 6.01
N CYS A 217 20.98 8.97 5.24
CA CYS A 217 19.86 9.05 4.31
C CYS A 217 20.32 9.42 2.90
N ARG A 218 19.58 8.95 1.90
CA ARG A 218 19.66 9.45 0.53
C ARG A 218 18.66 10.59 0.36
N LEU A 219 19.16 11.80 0.17
CA LEU A 219 18.35 13.00 0.04
C LEU A 219 17.88 13.21 -1.40
N ILE A 220 16.58 13.36 -1.57
CA ILE A 220 15.93 13.54 -2.88
C ILE A 220 15.21 14.89 -2.89
N PRO A 221 15.53 15.80 -3.84
CA PRO A 221 14.76 17.01 -4.07
C PRO A 221 13.54 16.69 -4.94
N LEU A 222 12.37 16.59 -4.34
CA LEU A 222 11.11 16.47 -5.08
C LEU A 222 10.58 17.85 -5.44
N ASP A 223 9.96 17.97 -6.60
CA ASP A 223 9.28 19.20 -7.01
C ASP A 223 8.02 19.45 -6.15
N LYS A 224 7.93 20.64 -5.54
CA LYS A 224 6.78 21.10 -4.75
C LYS A 224 5.87 22.06 -5.55
N CYS A 225 6.29 22.53 -6.73
CA CYS A 225 5.52 23.39 -7.65
C CYS A 225 4.79 24.58 -6.95
N PRO A 226 5.47 25.70 -6.61
CA PRO A 226 6.91 25.94 -6.75
C PRO A 226 7.74 25.47 -5.53
N GLY A 227 9.05 25.35 -5.74
CA GLY A 227 10.05 25.07 -4.69
C GLY A 227 10.39 23.59 -4.50
N VAL A 228 11.28 23.30 -3.55
CA VAL A 228 11.77 21.94 -3.27
C VAL A 228 11.03 21.27 -2.10
N ARG A 229 10.76 19.97 -2.16
CA ARG A 229 10.43 19.11 -1.01
C ARG A 229 11.59 18.14 -0.77
N ALA A 230 12.30 18.32 0.33
CA ALA A 230 13.43 17.49 0.72
C ALA A 230 12.94 16.17 1.34
N ILE A 231 13.29 15.02 0.77
CA ILE A 231 12.96 13.70 1.35
C ILE A 231 14.26 12.94 1.66
N GLY A 232 14.48 12.66 2.93
CA GLY A 232 15.57 11.80 3.42
C GLY A 232 15.16 10.33 3.37
N THR A 233 15.51 9.63 2.31
CA THR A 233 15.26 8.18 2.24
C THR A 233 16.31 7.44 3.07
N GLY A 234 15.97 7.09 4.31
CA GLY A 234 16.83 6.29 5.21
C GLY A 234 17.05 4.85 4.75
N GLU A 235 17.90 4.11 5.44
CA GLU A 235 18.15 2.70 5.15
C GLU A 235 16.91 1.83 5.33
N VAL A 236 16.72 0.85 4.45
CA VAL A 236 15.56 -0.05 4.52
C VAL A 236 15.57 -0.88 5.80
N ILE A 237 16.75 -1.33 6.25
CA ILE A 237 16.90 -2.01 7.54
C ILE A 237 16.43 -1.10 8.67
N GLY A 238 16.82 0.18 8.63
CA GLY A 238 16.34 1.20 9.57
C GLY A 238 14.82 1.27 9.59
N ARG A 239 14.20 1.28 8.41
CA ARG A 239 12.73 1.29 8.33
C ARG A 239 12.06 0.02 8.84
N ILE A 240 12.68 -1.14 8.64
CA ILE A 240 12.17 -2.43 9.15
C ILE A 240 12.25 -2.46 10.67
N ILE A 241 13.41 -2.08 11.24
CA ILE A 241 13.61 -1.99 12.69
C ILE A 241 12.66 -0.97 13.32
N GLY A 242 12.57 0.25 12.78
CA GLY A 242 11.68 1.29 13.27
C GLY A 242 10.22 0.84 13.28
N LYS A 243 9.75 0.14 12.24
CA LYS A 243 8.39 -0.44 12.21
C LYS A 243 8.18 -1.54 13.24
N SER A 244 9.17 -2.40 13.46
CA SER A 244 9.12 -3.42 14.51
C SER A 244 8.99 -2.78 15.89
N ILE A 245 9.75 -1.72 16.15
CA ILE A 245 9.69 -0.98 17.42
C ILE A 245 8.33 -0.31 17.58
N ILE A 246 7.86 0.43 16.57
CA ILE A 246 6.54 1.10 16.58
C ILE A 246 5.42 0.09 16.84
N SER A 247 5.51 -1.14 16.34
CA SER A 247 4.48 -2.16 16.60
C SER A 247 4.33 -2.53 18.08
N VAL A 248 5.36 -2.28 18.89
CA VAL A 248 5.36 -2.49 20.35
C VAL A 248 4.89 -1.24 21.09
N ILE A 249 5.46 -0.07 20.74
CA ILE A 249 5.24 1.19 21.48
C ILE A 249 4.06 2.02 20.96
N LYS A 250 3.29 1.52 19.97
CA LYS A 250 2.13 2.24 19.42
C LYS A 250 1.13 2.67 20.50
N PRO A 251 0.75 1.83 21.48
CA PRO A 251 -0.14 2.26 22.55
C PRO A 251 0.41 3.47 23.32
N ASP A 252 1.70 3.46 23.66
CA ASP A 252 2.36 4.56 24.37
C ASP A 252 2.35 5.86 23.55
N ILE A 253 2.61 5.79 22.24
CA ILE A 253 2.56 6.95 21.34
C ILE A 253 1.15 7.56 21.33
N LEU A 254 0.11 6.73 21.25
CA LEU A 254 -1.28 7.20 21.25
C LEU A 254 -1.65 7.85 22.58
N MET A 255 -1.28 7.23 23.71
CA MET A 255 -1.49 7.81 25.04
C MET A 255 -0.78 9.17 25.20
N SER A 256 0.43 9.30 24.64
CA SER A 256 1.26 10.50 24.74
C SER A 256 0.73 11.69 23.92
N THR A 257 0.11 11.40 22.77
CA THR A 257 -0.36 12.42 21.81
C THR A 257 -1.83 12.81 21.99
N GLY A 258 -2.63 11.93 22.61
CA GLY A 258 -4.02 12.22 22.92
C GLY A 258 -4.94 12.15 21.69
N SER A 259 -6.18 12.67 21.83
CA SER A 259 -7.17 12.60 20.74
C SER A 259 -7.13 13.78 19.77
N LEU A 260 -6.36 14.83 20.06
CA LEU A 260 -6.35 16.07 19.28
C LEU A 260 -5.16 16.16 18.29
N GLN A 261 -4.20 15.24 18.36
CA GLN A 261 -3.12 15.09 17.40
C GLN A 261 -3.34 13.82 16.55
N LEU A 262 -3.94 14.00 15.39
CA LEU A 262 -4.53 12.94 14.57
C LEU A 262 -3.50 12.14 13.76
N ALA A 263 -2.28 12.66 13.60
CA ALA A 263 -1.22 11.99 12.84
C ALA A 263 -0.46 10.90 13.62
N ALA A 264 -0.80 10.67 14.89
CA ALA A 264 -0.19 9.62 15.73
C ALA A 264 -0.60 8.18 15.34
N GLY A 265 -1.48 8.02 14.35
CA GLY A 265 -1.96 6.72 13.87
C GLY A 265 -3.31 6.31 14.46
N LEU A 266 -4.13 7.30 14.79
CA LEU A 266 -5.53 7.16 15.21
C LEU A 266 -6.38 6.62 14.04
N PRO A 267 -7.21 5.59 14.26
CA PRO A 267 -8.13 5.11 13.23
C PRO A 267 -9.10 6.20 12.78
N SER A 268 -9.31 6.34 11.47
CA SER A 268 -10.21 7.34 10.87
C SER A 268 -9.88 8.80 11.20
N GLY A 269 -8.60 9.11 11.50
CA GLY A 269 -8.18 10.43 11.95
C GLY A 269 -8.47 11.57 10.96
N CYS A 270 -8.23 11.35 9.66
CA CYS A 270 -8.50 12.38 8.64
C CYS A 270 -10.01 12.61 8.48
N GLU A 271 -10.79 11.53 8.41
CA GLU A 271 -12.24 11.58 8.29
C GLU A 271 -12.86 12.29 9.49
N ALA A 272 -12.43 11.93 10.71
CA ALA A 272 -12.89 12.58 11.94
C ALA A 272 -12.59 14.08 11.96
N ALA A 273 -11.39 14.49 11.51
CA ALA A 273 -11.02 15.90 11.43
C ALA A 273 -11.91 16.68 10.45
N ALA A 274 -12.15 16.11 9.27
CA ALA A 274 -12.97 16.73 8.23
C ALA A 274 -14.41 16.92 8.72
N HIS A 275 -15.03 15.86 9.26
CA HIS A 275 -16.40 15.92 9.79
C HIS A 275 -16.50 16.90 10.96
N ALA A 276 -15.57 16.82 11.94
CA ALA A 276 -15.60 17.68 13.11
C ALA A 276 -15.45 19.16 12.75
N MET A 277 -14.49 19.52 11.89
CA MET A 277 -14.27 20.92 11.52
C MET A 277 -15.41 21.48 10.68
N GLU A 278 -16.05 20.67 9.83
CA GLU A 278 -17.27 21.09 9.13
C GLU A 278 -18.41 21.37 10.11
N GLU A 279 -18.70 20.44 11.03
CA GLU A 279 -19.75 20.62 12.03
C GLU A 279 -19.49 21.82 12.95
N ILE A 280 -18.24 22.01 13.39
CA ILE A 280 -17.85 23.16 14.22
C ILE A 280 -18.05 24.47 13.46
N PHE A 281 -17.73 24.53 12.17
CA PHE A 281 -17.94 25.76 11.38
C PHE A 281 -19.42 26.11 11.21
N GLN A 282 -20.30 25.10 11.10
CA GLN A 282 -21.75 25.32 10.97
C GLN A 282 -22.42 25.78 12.28
N ASP A 283 -21.79 25.53 13.43
CA ASP A 283 -22.25 25.96 14.74
C ASP A 283 -22.42 27.50 14.79
N GLU A 284 -23.58 27.99 15.23
CA GLU A 284 -23.88 29.43 15.31
C GLU A 284 -22.92 30.19 16.23
N GLU A 285 -22.32 29.51 17.22
CA GLU A 285 -21.36 30.10 18.16
C GLU A 285 -19.95 30.24 17.57
N THR A 286 -19.69 29.68 16.39
CA THR A 286 -18.40 29.75 15.71
C THR A 286 -18.45 30.79 14.60
N ASP A 287 -17.55 31.78 14.62
CA ASP A 287 -17.46 32.78 13.56
C ASP A 287 -16.55 32.34 12.41
N ALA A 288 -15.48 31.60 12.75
CA ALA A 288 -14.44 31.23 11.78
C ALA A 288 -13.64 29.97 12.17
N ILE A 289 -12.87 29.47 11.21
CA ILE A 289 -11.80 28.47 11.39
C ILE A 289 -10.49 29.00 10.81
N LEU A 290 -9.42 28.96 11.61
CA LEU A 290 -8.05 29.29 11.21
C LEU A 290 -7.24 28.00 10.96
N PHE A 291 -6.84 27.79 9.71
CA PHE A 291 -5.90 26.75 9.32
C PHE A 291 -4.48 27.32 9.23
N VAL A 292 -3.59 26.79 10.07
CA VAL A 292 -2.20 27.25 10.18
C VAL A 292 -1.28 26.34 9.34
N ASP A 293 -0.45 26.97 8.49
CA ASP A 293 0.63 26.29 7.75
C ASP A 293 1.96 26.57 8.44
N ALA A 294 2.76 25.52 8.69
CA ALA A 294 4.06 25.65 9.31
C ALA A 294 5.22 25.57 8.30
N SER A 295 6.26 26.38 8.53
CA SER A 295 7.45 26.35 7.69
C SER A 295 8.38 25.21 8.08
N ASN A 296 8.62 24.28 7.15
CA ASN A 296 9.66 23.25 7.26
C ASN A 296 9.57 22.41 8.56
N ALA A 297 8.34 22.13 9.00
CA ALA A 297 8.03 21.67 10.35
C ALA A 297 8.91 20.50 10.86
N PHE A 298 8.91 19.38 10.13
CA PHE A 298 9.71 18.20 10.51
C PHE A 298 11.19 18.50 10.74
N ASN A 299 11.81 19.27 9.84
CA ASN A 299 13.24 19.58 9.90
C ASN A 299 13.56 20.76 10.84
N SER A 300 12.55 21.40 11.43
CA SER A 300 12.73 22.61 12.25
C SER A 300 12.33 22.42 13.71
N LEU A 301 11.65 21.31 14.05
CA LEU A 301 11.35 20.91 15.42
C LEU A 301 12.62 20.97 16.29
N ASN A 302 12.56 21.63 17.44
CA ASN A 302 13.73 21.78 18.30
C ASN A 302 14.14 20.42 18.86
N ARG A 303 15.29 19.92 18.39
CA ARG A 303 15.79 18.58 18.67
C ARG A 303 16.25 18.44 20.11
N GLN A 304 16.85 19.47 20.71
CA GLN A 304 17.23 19.39 22.12
C GLN A 304 15.98 19.25 23.01
N VAL A 305 14.95 20.06 22.77
CA VAL A 305 13.67 19.98 23.50
C VAL A 305 13.01 18.63 23.26
N LEU A 306 12.94 18.15 22.01
CA LEU A 306 12.40 16.82 21.67
C LEU A 306 13.13 15.71 22.45
N LEU A 307 14.45 15.65 22.36
CA LEU A 307 15.27 14.58 22.95
C LEU A 307 15.17 14.56 24.49
N HIS A 308 14.98 15.72 25.12
CA HIS A 308 14.74 15.82 26.55
C HIS A 308 13.31 15.43 26.92
N ASN A 309 12.30 16.11 26.33
CA ASN A 309 10.90 15.96 26.70
C ASN A 309 10.33 14.57 26.40
N ILE A 310 10.80 13.90 25.34
CA ILE A 310 10.31 12.58 24.96
C ILE A 310 10.52 11.54 26.07
N ARG A 311 11.51 11.74 26.95
CA ARG A 311 11.78 10.89 28.12
C ARG A 311 10.64 10.90 29.12
N TYR A 312 9.86 11.98 29.14
CA TYR A 312 8.70 12.16 30.02
C TYR A 312 7.40 11.88 29.28
N LEU A 313 7.29 12.38 28.05
CA LEU A 313 6.07 12.28 27.25
C LEU A 313 5.81 10.86 26.75
N CYS A 314 6.82 10.21 26.17
CA CYS A 314 6.72 8.84 25.65
C CYS A 314 8.00 8.05 25.99
N PRO A 315 8.20 7.71 27.29
CA PRO A 315 9.45 7.12 27.78
C PRO A 315 9.95 5.89 26.99
N PRO A 316 9.10 4.93 26.55
CA PRO A 316 9.54 3.79 25.74
C PRO A 316 10.18 4.16 24.39
N MET A 317 9.89 5.35 23.86
CA MET A 317 10.42 5.82 22.59
C MET A 317 11.78 6.51 22.74
N ALA A 318 12.10 7.01 23.95
CA ALA A 318 13.15 7.99 24.17
C ALA A 318 14.55 7.52 23.75
N THR A 319 14.97 6.32 24.17
CA THR A 319 16.31 5.79 23.87
C THR A 319 16.53 5.62 22.38
N TYR A 320 15.53 5.10 21.66
CA TYR A 320 15.65 4.90 20.21
C TYR A 320 15.73 6.23 19.47
N VAL A 321 14.87 7.20 19.82
CA VAL A 321 14.90 8.54 19.23
C VAL A 321 16.23 9.24 19.54
N LYS A 322 16.75 9.12 20.77
CA LYS A 322 18.06 9.66 21.13
C LYS A 322 19.19 9.03 20.34
N ASN A 323 19.17 7.71 20.13
CA ASN A 323 20.16 7.04 19.29
C ASN A 323 20.09 7.52 17.82
N CYS A 324 18.89 7.70 17.27
CA CYS A 324 18.72 8.07 15.86
C CYS A 324 18.96 9.55 15.56
N PHE A 325 18.55 10.45 16.46
CA PHE A 325 18.56 11.90 16.24
C PHE A 325 19.55 12.66 17.13
N GLY A 326 20.19 12.01 18.10
CA GLY A 326 21.12 12.66 19.04
C GLY A 326 22.39 13.24 18.41
N SER A 327 22.77 12.75 17.23
CA SER A 327 23.90 13.26 16.45
C SER A 327 23.43 13.66 15.03
N PRO A 328 24.10 14.63 14.38
CA PRO A 328 23.81 14.99 13.00
C PRO A 328 23.87 13.80 12.05
N SER A 329 22.80 13.58 11.28
CA SER A 329 22.75 12.52 10.27
C SER A 329 23.26 13.01 8.92
N ARG A 330 24.00 12.15 8.22
CA ARG A 330 24.55 12.44 6.89
C ARG A 330 23.50 12.24 5.80
N LEU A 331 23.26 13.28 5.01
CA LEU A 331 22.29 13.27 3.90
C LEU A 331 23.03 13.33 2.57
N PHE A 332 23.09 12.19 1.87
CA PHE A 332 23.77 12.07 0.59
C PHE A 332 22.88 12.53 -0.57
N VAL A 333 23.37 13.49 -1.36
CA VAL A 333 22.72 14.01 -2.56
C VAL A 333 23.39 13.39 -3.79
N MET A 334 22.64 13.24 -4.89
CA MET A 334 23.21 12.81 -6.17
C MET A 334 24.44 13.66 -6.55
N GLY A 335 25.43 13.04 -7.22
CA GLY A 335 26.68 13.73 -7.58
C GLY A 335 27.72 13.79 -6.46
N GLY A 336 27.48 13.13 -5.31
CA GLY A 336 28.46 12.98 -4.24
C GLY A 336 28.55 14.15 -3.27
N LYS A 337 27.59 15.08 -3.32
CA LYS A 337 27.45 16.18 -2.35
C LYS A 337 26.74 15.67 -1.08
N GLU A 338 26.96 16.38 0.03
CA GLU A 338 26.42 16.00 1.35
C GLU A 338 25.83 17.22 2.08
N ILE A 339 24.79 16.99 2.87
CA ILE A 339 24.18 17.94 3.81
C ILE A 339 24.04 17.23 5.17
N LEU A 340 24.17 17.95 6.27
CA LEU A 340 23.92 17.41 7.61
C LEU A 340 22.50 17.72 8.08
N SER A 341 21.82 16.73 8.66
CA SER A 341 20.56 16.92 9.39
C SER A 341 20.87 17.23 10.85
N GLN A 342 20.92 18.51 11.21
CA GLN A 342 21.32 18.98 12.56
C GLN A 342 20.14 19.35 13.45
N GLU A 343 18.97 19.59 12.87
CA GLU A 343 17.75 19.97 13.58
C GLU A 343 16.55 19.12 13.15
N GLY A 344 15.53 19.01 13.99
CA GLY A 344 14.29 18.29 13.70
C GLY A 344 14.44 16.78 13.49
N ALA A 345 13.39 16.17 12.96
CA ALA A 345 13.29 14.76 12.62
C ALA A 345 13.29 14.56 11.10
N THR A 346 14.16 13.67 10.60
CA THR A 346 14.36 13.46 9.17
C THR A 346 13.12 12.86 8.48
N GLN A 347 12.54 13.57 7.51
CA GLN A 347 11.40 13.09 6.73
C GLN A 347 11.74 11.81 5.94
N GLY A 348 10.94 10.75 6.13
CA GLY A 348 11.10 9.46 5.46
C GLY A 348 11.54 8.31 6.38
N ASP A 349 11.90 8.64 7.62
CA ASP A 349 12.09 7.69 8.71
C ASP A 349 10.73 7.29 9.35
N PRO A 350 10.45 6.00 9.65
CA PRO A 350 9.18 5.61 10.27
C PRO A 350 8.93 6.21 11.65
N MET A 351 9.98 6.50 12.42
CA MET A 351 9.91 7.10 13.75
C MET A 351 9.78 8.62 13.70
N ALA A 352 10.11 9.27 12.57
CA ALA A 352 10.03 10.72 12.46
C ALA A 352 8.63 11.28 12.71
N MET A 353 7.57 10.62 12.20
CA MET A 353 6.20 11.06 12.45
C MET A 353 5.79 10.91 13.93
N PRO A 354 5.92 9.72 14.56
CA PRO A 354 5.69 9.59 16.01
C PRO A 354 6.48 10.59 16.86
N ALA A 355 7.79 10.73 16.60
CA ALA A 355 8.65 11.66 17.33
C ALA A 355 8.19 13.11 17.16
N TYR A 356 7.81 13.51 15.93
CA TYR A 356 7.26 14.84 15.67
C TYR A 356 5.95 15.07 16.42
N THR A 357 4.99 14.13 16.31
CA THR A 357 3.67 14.28 16.95
C THR A 357 3.76 14.33 18.47
N VAL A 358 4.66 13.56 19.10
CA VAL A 358 4.91 13.63 20.54
C VAL A 358 5.66 14.91 20.90
N GLY A 359 6.66 15.29 20.12
CA GLY A 359 7.45 16.50 20.35
C GLY A 359 6.63 17.79 20.31
N ILE A 360 5.60 17.85 19.45
CA ILE A 360 4.72 19.01 19.31
C ILE A 360 3.48 18.95 20.21
N ALA A 361 3.17 17.81 20.82
CA ALA A 361 2.01 17.67 21.71
C ALA A 361 1.96 18.71 22.86
N PRO A 362 3.09 19.11 23.49
CA PRO A 362 3.08 20.19 24.48
C PRO A 362 2.53 21.52 23.95
N LEU A 363 2.79 21.87 22.68
CA LEU A 363 2.26 23.10 22.08
C LEU A 363 0.72 23.09 22.10
N LEU A 364 0.10 21.98 21.73
CA LEU A 364 -1.36 21.82 21.74
C LEU A 364 -1.93 21.92 23.16
N GLN A 365 -1.16 21.62 24.20
CA GLN A 365 -1.58 21.79 25.59
C GLN A 365 -1.42 23.24 26.05
N MET A 366 -0.34 23.92 25.65
CA MET A 366 -0.04 25.31 26.01
C MET A 366 -1.02 26.31 25.37
N ILE A 367 -1.41 26.09 24.12
CA ILE A 367 -2.32 27.00 23.38
C ILE A 367 -3.81 26.78 23.73
N LYS A 368 -4.11 26.07 24.81
CA LYS A 368 -5.50 25.97 25.30
C LYS A 368 -5.86 27.26 26.00
N VAL A 369 -6.91 27.92 25.52
CA VAL A 369 -7.45 29.13 26.18
C VAL A 369 -7.81 28.76 27.61
N GLN A 370 -7.18 29.44 28.58
CA GLN A 370 -7.33 29.17 30.01
C GLN A 370 -8.79 29.32 30.44
N LYS A 371 -9.24 28.43 31.34
CA LYS A 371 -10.58 28.48 31.96
C LYS A 371 -10.80 29.70 32.86
N ASP A 372 -9.76 30.49 33.14
CA ASP A 372 -9.74 31.47 34.23
C ASP A 372 -9.88 32.95 33.80
N ASP A 373 -10.20 33.24 32.53
CA ASP A 373 -10.68 34.58 32.16
C ASP A 373 -12.19 34.72 32.49
N VAL A 374 -12.45 34.89 33.79
CA VAL A 374 -13.74 34.99 34.49
C VAL A 374 -14.49 36.31 34.17
N SER A 375 -14.57 36.73 32.90
CA SER A 375 -15.39 37.89 32.53
C SER A 375 -16.27 37.77 31.28
N ALA A 376 -16.22 36.65 30.56
CA ALA A 376 -17.17 36.39 29.47
C ALA A 376 -18.22 35.36 29.89
N ALA A 377 -19.42 35.83 30.23
CA ALA A 377 -20.61 35.03 30.49
C ALA A 377 -21.20 34.36 29.22
N SER A 378 -20.36 33.71 28.40
CA SER A 378 -20.83 32.84 27.32
C SER A 378 -19.86 31.68 27.11
N ASP A 379 -20.40 30.46 27.06
CA ASP A 379 -19.77 29.16 26.80
C ASP A 379 -19.00 29.02 25.46
N LYS A 380 -18.62 30.13 24.82
CA LYS A 380 -17.97 30.18 23.49
C LYS A 380 -16.51 29.70 23.57
N LYS A 381 -16.33 28.39 23.63
CA LYS A 381 -15.03 27.73 23.78
C LYS A 381 -14.33 27.59 22.43
N MET A 382 -13.10 28.10 22.36
CA MET A 382 -12.14 27.80 21.29
C MET A 382 -11.95 26.28 21.19
N LYS A 383 -12.05 25.75 19.97
CA LYS A 383 -11.83 24.33 19.65
C LYS A 383 -10.64 24.19 18.71
N HIS A 384 -9.80 23.18 18.88
CA HIS A 384 -8.73 22.89 17.94
C HIS A 384 -8.51 21.40 17.69
N ALA A 385 -7.82 21.10 16.60
CA ALA A 385 -7.21 19.80 16.33
C ALA A 385 -6.00 19.98 15.41
N ALA A 386 -5.14 18.98 15.36
CA ALA A 386 -3.97 18.97 14.50
C ALA A 386 -3.84 17.64 13.76
N TYR A 387 -3.35 17.70 12.53
CA TYR A 387 -2.81 16.54 11.82
C TYR A 387 -1.35 16.83 11.49
N ALA A 388 -0.45 16.26 12.30
CA ALA A 388 0.97 16.60 12.32
C ALA A 388 1.16 18.11 12.55
N ASP A 389 1.69 18.84 11.56
CA ASP A 389 1.93 20.28 11.58
C ASP A 389 0.73 21.13 11.15
N ASP A 390 -0.28 20.53 10.51
CA ASP A 390 -1.49 21.23 10.06
C ASP A 390 -2.43 21.46 11.25
N PHE A 391 -2.39 22.65 11.85
CA PHE A 391 -3.25 23.02 12.98
C PHE A 391 -4.53 23.69 12.48
N GLY A 392 -5.68 23.29 13.02
CA GLY A 392 -6.96 23.92 12.80
C GLY A 392 -7.53 24.41 14.12
N GLY A 393 -7.76 25.72 14.23
CA GLY A 393 -8.44 26.36 15.36
C GLY A 393 -9.78 26.92 14.93
N ALA A 394 -10.82 26.80 15.75
CA ALA A 394 -12.18 27.22 15.43
C ALA A 394 -12.85 27.90 16.63
N GLY A 395 -13.57 29.00 16.38
CA GLY A 395 -14.30 29.73 17.41
C GLY A 395 -14.67 31.15 16.99
N VAL A 396 -14.87 32.01 17.99
CA VAL A 396 -15.11 33.45 17.85
C VAL A 396 -13.82 34.14 17.41
N LEU A 397 -13.92 35.24 16.65
CA LEU A 397 -12.76 35.91 16.05
C LEU A 397 -11.70 36.38 17.07
N GLU A 398 -12.11 36.94 18.20
CA GLU A 398 -11.21 37.45 19.24
C GLU A 398 -10.45 36.31 19.95
N CYS A 399 -11.16 35.21 20.21
CA CYS A 399 -10.56 34.00 20.76
C CYS A 399 -9.56 33.38 19.78
N LEU A 400 -9.91 33.33 18.48
CA LEU A 400 -9.02 32.85 17.43
C LEU A 400 -7.78 33.72 17.29
N ARG A 401 -7.92 35.05 17.43
CA ARG A 401 -6.77 35.95 17.39
C ARG A 401 -5.83 35.72 18.56
N THR A 402 -6.39 35.56 19.76
CA THR A 402 -5.61 35.22 20.96
C THR A 402 -4.89 33.89 20.79
N TRP A 403 -5.61 32.88 20.29
CA TRP A 403 -5.04 31.57 19.98
C TRP A 403 -3.91 31.64 18.95
N TRP A 404 -4.09 32.40 17.86
CA TRP A 404 -3.05 32.64 16.87
C TRP A 404 -1.79 33.26 17.48
N ASN A 405 -1.95 34.29 18.32
CA ASN A 405 -0.82 34.92 19.00
C ASN A 405 -0.07 33.90 19.86
N GLN A 406 -0.78 33.04 20.62
CA GLN A 406 -0.15 31.96 21.40
C GLN A 406 0.61 30.95 20.52
N VAL A 407 0.09 30.61 19.33
CA VAL A 407 0.79 29.75 18.36
C VAL A 407 2.07 30.42 17.86
N VAL A 408 2.03 31.73 17.60
CA VAL A 408 3.20 32.54 17.18
C VAL A 408 4.23 32.67 18.30
N ASP A 409 3.79 32.83 19.55
CA ASP A 409 4.66 33.05 20.70
C ASP A 409 5.31 31.73 21.18
N PHE A 410 4.53 30.66 21.34
CA PHE A 410 5.00 29.39 21.89
C PHE A 410 5.52 28.41 20.84
N GLY A 411 5.03 28.50 19.60
CA GLY A 411 5.41 27.59 18.52
C GLY A 411 6.94 27.55 18.28
N PRO A 412 7.61 28.70 18.07
CA PRO A 412 9.04 28.75 17.80
C PRO A 412 9.91 28.13 18.90
N LEU A 413 9.47 28.17 20.17
CA LEU A 413 10.19 27.56 21.31
C LEU A 413 10.31 26.04 21.17
N LEU A 414 9.36 25.41 20.45
CA LEU A 414 9.36 23.98 20.12
C LEU A 414 9.85 23.72 18.69
N GLY A 415 10.23 24.75 17.93
CA GLY A 415 10.62 24.65 16.53
C GLY A 415 9.45 24.57 15.54
N TYR A 416 8.25 25.00 15.96
CA TYR A 416 7.09 25.17 15.10
C TYR A 416 6.97 26.62 14.65
N TYR A 417 7.19 26.87 13.36
CA TYR A 417 7.22 28.23 12.81
C TYR A 417 5.97 28.49 11.96
N PRO A 418 4.90 29.07 12.53
CA PRO A 418 3.67 29.35 11.78
C PRO A 418 3.94 30.37 10.69
N LYS A 419 3.34 30.16 9.51
CA LYS A 419 3.50 31.04 8.36
C LYS A 419 2.17 31.72 8.02
N ALA A 420 2.01 32.95 8.52
CA ALA A 420 0.80 33.77 8.31
C ALA A 420 0.38 33.82 6.84
N SER A 421 1.33 34.16 5.94
CA SER A 421 1.08 34.28 4.49
C SER A 421 0.57 33.02 3.79
N LYS A 422 0.66 31.86 4.43
CA LYS A 422 0.14 30.57 3.94
C LYS A 422 -1.00 30.01 4.79
N SER A 423 -1.26 30.64 5.92
CA SER A 423 -2.37 30.31 6.81
C SER A 423 -3.63 31.00 6.31
N TRP A 424 -4.78 30.40 6.60
CA TRP A 424 -6.07 30.82 6.07
C TRP A 424 -7.13 30.83 7.16
N LEU A 425 -7.80 31.97 7.30
CA LEU A 425 -8.98 32.16 8.11
C LEU A 425 -10.21 32.01 7.20
N VAL A 426 -10.99 30.94 7.41
CA VAL A 426 -12.29 30.70 6.78
C VAL A 426 -13.35 31.30 7.69
N VAL A 427 -14.07 32.31 7.21
CA VAL A 427 -14.97 33.14 8.03
C VAL A 427 -16.40 33.07 7.47
N LYS A 428 -17.41 33.18 8.33
CA LYS A 428 -18.79 33.37 7.88
C LYS A 428 -18.97 34.73 7.19
N GLU A 429 -19.85 34.80 6.19
CA GLU A 429 -19.99 35.99 5.33
C GLU A 429 -20.27 37.28 6.12
N ASP A 430 -21.11 37.20 7.15
CA ASP A 430 -21.49 38.33 8.02
C ASP A 430 -20.41 38.76 9.03
N ARG A 431 -19.28 38.03 9.07
CA ARG A 431 -18.16 38.27 9.98
C ARG A 431 -16.89 38.72 9.26
N VAL A 432 -16.91 38.85 7.92
CA VAL A 432 -15.72 39.13 7.11
C VAL A 432 -15.09 40.48 7.45
N GLU A 433 -15.88 41.54 7.60
CA GLU A 433 -15.38 42.88 7.95
C GLU A 433 -14.72 42.89 9.31
N ALA A 434 -15.37 42.28 10.31
CA ALA A 434 -14.81 42.15 11.66
C ALA A 434 -13.51 41.32 11.65
N ALA A 435 -13.45 40.25 10.86
CA ALA A 435 -12.24 39.45 10.72
C ALA A 435 -11.10 40.25 10.09
N ARG A 436 -11.38 41.07 9.06
CA ARG A 436 -10.38 41.94 8.44
C ARG A 436 -9.84 42.98 9.40
N GLU A 437 -10.67 43.51 10.29
CA GLU A 437 -10.25 44.45 11.33
C GLU A 437 -9.37 43.76 12.39
N ILE A 438 -9.85 42.64 12.95
CA ILE A 438 -9.17 41.90 14.03
C ILE A 438 -7.84 41.29 13.57
N PHE A 439 -7.72 40.92 12.30
CA PHE A 439 -6.52 40.29 11.72
C PHE A 439 -5.73 41.24 10.79
N THR A 440 -6.04 42.55 10.80
CA THR A 440 -5.47 43.52 9.84
C THR A 440 -3.94 43.63 9.88
N ASP A 441 -3.34 43.39 11.03
CA ASP A 441 -1.89 43.45 11.29
C ASP A 441 -1.22 42.08 11.09
N THR A 442 -1.94 41.11 10.53
CA THR A 442 -1.40 39.79 10.17
C THR A 442 -1.40 39.60 8.66
N ASP A 443 -0.42 38.84 8.15
CA ASP A 443 -0.41 38.40 6.75
C ASP A 443 -1.34 37.18 6.50
N ILE A 444 -2.33 36.94 7.37
CA ILE A 444 -3.25 35.80 7.24
C ILE A 444 -4.22 36.06 6.09
N ASN A 445 -4.42 35.04 5.26
CA ASN A 445 -5.40 35.12 4.18
C ASN A 445 -6.81 34.91 4.74
N ILE A 446 -7.77 35.75 4.36
CA ILE A 446 -9.17 35.66 4.82
C ILE A 446 -10.06 35.27 3.64
N THR A 447 -10.95 34.31 3.83
CA THR A 447 -11.95 33.89 2.82
C THR A 447 -13.29 33.56 3.45
N SER A 448 -14.39 33.93 2.80
CA SER A 448 -15.73 33.45 3.14
C SER A 448 -16.22 32.32 2.24
N GLU A 449 -15.54 32.08 1.11
CA GLU A 449 -15.89 30.99 0.19
C GLU A 449 -15.62 29.61 0.83
N GLY A 450 -14.49 29.47 1.51
CA GLY A 450 -14.07 28.21 2.13
C GLY A 450 -12.69 27.72 1.69
N ARG A 451 -12.31 26.55 2.19
CA ARG A 451 -11.03 25.90 1.88
C ARG A 451 -11.09 24.38 2.06
N ALA A 452 -10.31 23.68 1.24
CA ALA A 452 -10.07 22.25 1.42
C ALA A 452 -9.28 21.96 2.71
N TYR A 453 -9.68 20.91 3.43
CA TYR A 453 -9.04 20.48 4.68
C TYR A 453 -9.10 18.96 4.83
N LEU A 454 -7.93 18.30 4.89
CA LEU A 454 -7.77 16.85 5.11
C LEU A 454 -8.68 15.94 4.27
N GLY A 455 -8.93 16.32 3.01
CA GLY A 455 -9.80 15.60 2.08
C GLY A 455 -11.26 16.06 2.07
N GLY A 456 -11.70 16.84 3.06
CA GLY A 456 -12.98 17.54 3.10
C GLY A 456 -12.88 19.00 2.65
N PHE A 457 -13.95 19.77 2.90
CA PHE A 457 -14.04 21.20 2.57
C PHE A 457 -14.86 21.94 3.62
N VAL A 458 -14.30 23.01 4.18
CA VAL A 458 -14.97 23.89 5.14
C VAL A 458 -15.31 25.21 4.47
N GLY A 459 -16.57 25.64 4.50
CA GLY A 459 -17.01 26.90 3.92
C GLY A 459 -18.43 26.84 3.36
N SER A 460 -18.70 27.64 2.33
CA SER A 460 -20.01 27.72 1.70
C SER A 460 -20.36 26.42 0.95
N LYS A 461 -21.67 26.14 0.83
CA LYS A 461 -22.15 24.99 0.05
C LYS A 461 -21.77 25.08 -1.43
N GLU A 462 -21.85 26.29 -2.00
CA GLU A 462 -21.54 26.55 -3.41
C GLU A 462 -20.06 26.31 -3.72
N SER A 463 -19.15 26.87 -2.91
CA SER A 463 -17.71 26.70 -3.09
C SER A 463 -17.27 25.25 -2.89
N ARG A 464 -17.92 24.52 -1.96
CA ARG A 464 -17.71 23.09 -1.78
C ARG A 464 -18.11 22.29 -3.03
N GLU A 465 -19.26 22.57 -3.61
CA GLU A 465 -19.70 21.92 -4.84
C GLU A 465 -18.75 22.23 -6.00
N ASN A 466 -18.27 23.46 -6.12
CA ASN A 466 -17.28 23.84 -7.14
C ASN A 466 -15.94 23.13 -6.95
N TYR A 467 -15.46 23.02 -5.71
CA TYR A 467 -14.27 22.21 -5.39
C TYR A 467 -14.46 20.74 -5.78
N ALA A 468 -15.62 20.16 -5.46
CA ALA A 468 -15.95 18.79 -5.84
C ALA A 468 -16.02 18.61 -7.37
N LYS A 469 -16.57 19.58 -8.12
CA LYS A 469 -16.61 19.56 -9.59
C LYS A 469 -15.20 19.55 -10.21
N GLU A 470 -14.29 20.36 -9.70
CA GLU A 470 -12.88 20.39 -10.17
C GLU A 470 -12.17 19.06 -9.90
N LEU A 471 -12.40 18.45 -8.72
CA LEU A 471 -11.90 17.11 -8.42
C LEU A 471 -12.44 16.07 -9.39
N VAL A 472 -13.76 16.05 -9.63
CA VAL A 472 -14.42 15.12 -10.55
C VAL A 472 -13.87 15.27 -11.96
N LYS A 473 -13.71 16.50 -12.46
CA LYS A 473 -13.12 16.79 -13.77
C LYS A 473 -11.75 16.14 -13.92
N LYS A 474 -10.87 16.32 -12.93
CA LYS A 474 -9.55 15.67 -12.91
C LYS A 474 -9.65 14.14 -12.89
N TRP A 475 -10.61 13.58 -12.16
CA TRP A 475 -10.82 12.13 -12.11
C TRP A 475 -11.36 11.57 -13.43
N CYS A 476 -12.22 12.30 -14.13
CA CYS A 476 -12.68 11.97 -15.47
C CYS A 476 -11.50 11.90 -16.45
N GLU A 477 -10.59 12.88 -16.42
CA GLU A 477 -9.38 12.88 -17.25
C GLU A 477 -8.49 11.66 -16.97
N GLN A 478 -8.21 11.38 -15.70
CA GLN A 478 -7.43 10.21 -15.27
C GLN A 478 -8.07 8.89 -15.70
N LEU A 479 -9.40 8.76 -15.55
CA LEU A 479 -10.13 7.56 -15.91
C LEU A 479 -10.19 7.37 -17.42
N MET A 480 -10.33 8.45 -18.19
CA MET A 480 -10.22 8.41 -19.65
C MET A 480 -8.83 7.93 -20.10
N MET A 481 -7.77 8.39 -19.45
CA MET A 481 -6.41 7.89 -19.70
C MET A 481 -6.28 6.40 -19.35
N LEU A 482 -6.86 5.98 -18.23
CA LEU A 482 -6.88 4.57 -17.82
C LEU A 482 -7.65 3.69 -18.83
N SER A 483 -8.77 4.18 -19.37
CA SER A 483 -9.54 3.53 -20.45
C SER A 483 -8.73 3.39 -21.74
N LYS A 484 -7.90 4.38 -22.10
CA LYS A 484 -6.97 4.27 -23.24
C LYS A 484 -5.92 3.18 -22.99
N ILE A 485 -5.34 3.12 -21.79
CA ILE A 485 -4.37 2.07 -21.43
C ILE A 485 -5.03 0.68 -21.48
N ALA A 486 -6.27 0.57 -21.00
CA ALA A 486 -7.03 -0.68 -20.96
C ALA A 486 -7.19 -1.34 -22.34
N GLN A 487 -7.23 -0.57 -23.43
CA GLN A 487 -7.31 -1.13 -24.79
C GLN A 487 -6.10 -2.02 -25.15
N SER A 488 -4.92 -1.69 -24.61
CA SER A 488 -3.69 -2.46 -24.82
C SER A 488 -3.31 -3.36 -23.65
N GLU A 489 -3.65 -2.95 -22.43
CA GLU A 489 -3.20 -3.57 -21.17
C GLU A 489 -4.38 -3.74 -20.19
N PRO A 490 -5.45 -4.47 -20.57
CA PRO A 490 -6.75 -4.46 -19.87
C PRO A 490 -6.65 -4.94 -18.43
N GLN A 491 -5.85 -5.98 -18.18
CA GLN A 491 -5.68 -6.56 -16.85
C GLN A 491 -4.89 -5.64 -15.91
N ALA A 492 -3.87 -4.94 -16.41
CA ALA A 492 -3.12 -3.96 -15.63
C ALA A 492 -3.96 -2.73 -15.30
N ALA A 493 -4.76 -2.25 -16.27
CA ALA A 493 -5.66 -1.13 -16.09
C ALA A 493 -6.78 -1.45 -15.08
N TYR A 494 -7.40 -2.62 -15.19
CA TYR A 494 -8.39 -3.11 -14.21
C TYR A 494 -7.79 -3.25 -12.81
N ALA A 495 -6.60 -3.84 -12.68
CA ALA A 495 -5.94 -3.96 -11.38
C ALA A 495 -5.61 -2.58 -10.76
N ALA A 496 -5.23 -1.60 -11.58
CA ALA A 496 -4.97 -0.23 -11.13
C ALA A 496 -6.26 0.50 -10.72
N PHE A 497 -7.36 0.24 -11.43
CA PHE A 497 -8.67 0.75 -11.06
C PHE A 497 -9.07 0.25 -9.66
N VAL A 498 -9.12 -1.07 -9.46
CA VAL A 498 -9.59 -1.68 -8.20
C VAL A 498 -8.63 -1.40 -7.04
N SER A 499 -7.31 -1.47 -7.27
CA SER A 499 -6.30 -1.35 -6.21
C SER A 499 -5.81 0.09 -5.98
N GLY A 500 -6.30 1.06 -6.75
CA GLY A 500 -5.78 2.43 -6.74
C GLY A 500 -6.86 3.47 -6.94
N PHE A 501 -7.43 3.54 -8.16
CA PHE A 501 -8.39 4.60 -8.52
C PHE A 501 -9.65 4.58 -7.65
N GLN A 502 -10.24 3.41 -7.42
CA GLN A 502 -11.42 3.24 -6.57
C GLN A 502 -11.19 3.76 -5.15
N HIS A 503 -10.05 3.40 -4.53
CA HIS A 503 -9.72 3.85 -3.16
C HIS A 503 -9.59 5.38 -3.06
N LYS A 504 -9.10 6.02 -4.11
CA LYS A 504 -9.03 7.49 -4.18
C LYS A 504 -10.44 8.11 -4.16
N LEU A 505 -11.38 7.57 -4.94
CA LEU A 505 -12.78 8.04 -4.91
C LEU A 505 -13.44 7.76 -3.57
N THR A 506 -13.22 6.58 -2.99
CA THR A 506 -13.74 6.21 -1.67
C THR A 506 -13.31 7.21 -0.60
N TYR A 507 -12.05 7.62 -0.58
CA TYR A 507 -11.56 8.62 0.37
C TYR A 507 -12.35 9.93 0.32
N TYR A 508 -12.64 10.46 -0.87
CA TYR A 508 -13.43 11.71 -0.99
C TYR A 508 -14.92 11.50 -0.74
N MET A 509 -15.49 10.34 -1.06
CA MET A 509 -16.86 10.02 -0.66
C MET A 509 -17.00 9.92 0.87
N HIS A 510 -15.92 9.62 1.58
CA HIS A 510 -15.89 9.55 3.05
C HIS A 510 -15.77 10.91 3.73
N THR A 511 -15.39 11.96 3.00
CA THR A 511 -15.10 13.30 3.55
C THR A 511 -15.92 14.43 2.94
N LEU A 512 -16.56 14.22 1.78
CA LEU A 512 -17.41 15.23 1.12
C LEU A 512 -18.87 14.75 1.06
N PRO A 513 -19.81 15.46 1.71
CA PRO A 513 -21.22 15.11 1.65
C PRO A 513 -21.81 15.40 0.26
N ASN A 514 -22.90 14.71 -0.06
CA ASN A 514 -23.70 14.93 -1.29
C ASN A 514 -22.91 14.82 -2.61
N LEU A 515 -21.82 14.05 -2.65
CA LEU A 515 -21.01 13.88 -3.85
C LEU A 515 -21.71 13.09 -4.97
N GLY A 516 -22.75 12.31 -4.65
CA GLY A 516 -23.43 11.38 -5.56
C GLY A 516 -23.84 11.97 -6.92
N PRO A 517 -24.62 13.07 -6.98
CA PRO A 517 -25.00 13.70 -8.24
C PRO A 517 -23.81 14.15 -9.10
N LEU A 518 -22.72 14.58 -8.47
CA LEU A 518 -21.51 15.03 -9.16
C LEU A 518 -20.69 13.87 -9.74
N LEU A 519 -20.90 12.62 -9.31
CA LEU A 519 -20.16 11.45 -9.77
C LEU A 519 -20.78 10.79 -11.02
N GLN A 520 -21.92 11.27 -11.50
CA GLN A 520 -22.55 10.74 -12.72
C GLN A 520 -21.59 10.70 -13.93
N PRO A 521 -20.78 11.74 -14.23
CA PRO A 521 -19.83 11.69 -15.33
C PRO A 521 -18.77 10.58 -15.19
N ILE A 522 -18.39 10.20 -13.96
CA ILE A 522 -17.49 9.08 -13.72
C ILE A 522 -18.17 7.76 -14.08
N ASP A 523 -19.42 7.57 -13.64
CA ASP A 523 -20.20 6.38 -13.98
C ASP A 523 -20.42 6.26 -15.49
N GLU A 524 -20.69 7.37 -16.19
CA GLU A 524 -20.79 7.41 -17.65
C GLU A 524 -19.48 6.99 -18.33
N ILE A 525 -18.33 7.48 -17.84
CA ILE A 525 -17.03 7.07 -18.39
C ILE A 525 -16.78 5.57 -18.16
N LEU A 526 -17.15 5.05 -16.99
CA LEU A 526 -17.04 3.62 -16.71
C LEU A 526 -17.90 2.80 -17.68
N ASN A 527 -19.14 3.22 -17.90
CA ASN A 527 -20.11 2.51 -18.74
C ASN A 527 -19.72 2.53 -20.22
N HIS A 528 -19.26 3.67 -20.73
CA HIS A 528 -19.09 3.89 -22.17
C HIS A 528 -17.65 3.77 -22.66
N TYR A 529 -16.65 3.82 -21.76
CA TYR A 529 -15.24 3.78 -22.16
C TYR A 529 -14.45 2.71 -21.42
N PHE A 530 -14.47 2.71 -20.08
CA PHE A 530 -13.57 1.83 -19.33
C PHE A 530 -13.99 0.36 -19.40
N ILE A 531 -15.26 0.06 -19.08
CA ILE A 531 -15.79 -1.32 -19.12
C ILE A 531 -15.65 -1.86 -20.55
N PRO A 532 -16.14 -1.18 -21.61
CA PRO A 532 -15.92 -1.63 -22.97
C PRO A 532 -14.44 -1.86 -23.32
N ALA A 533 -13.51 -1.02 -22.83
CA ALA A 533 -12.09 -1.21 -23.10
C ALA A 533 -11.51 -2.48 -22.46
N ILE A 534 -11.98 -2.90 -21.28
CA ILE A 534 -11.54 -4.14 -20.63
C ILE A 534 -12.34 -5.37 -21.06
N THR A 535 -13.47 -5.19 -21.76
CA THR A 535 -14.35 -6.26 -22.27
C THR A 535 -14.47 -6.28 -23.79
N GLU A 536 -13.42 -5.89 -24.51
CA GLU A 536 -13.32 -5.99 -25.99
C GLU A 536 -14.48 -5.31 -26.76
N GLY A 537 -14.96 -4.18 -26.25
CA GLY A 537 -16.02 -3.37 -26.86
C GLY A 537 -17.44 -3.74 -26.43
N HIS A 538 -17.62 -4.68 -25.49
CA HIS A 538 -18.94 -5.02 -24.97
C HIS A 538 -19.57 -3.83 -24.23
N HIS A 539 -20.81 -3.49 -24.59
CA HIS A 539 -21.60 -2.45 -23.93
C HIS A 539 -22.63 -3.13 -23.03
N CYS A 540 -22.53 -2.88 -21.73
CA CYS A 540 -23.37 -3.55 -20.74
C CYS A 540 -24.83 -3.09 -20.79
N SER A 541 -25.75 -4.02 -20.60
CA SER A 541 -27.13 -3.68 -20.18
C SER A 541 -27.15 -3.08 -18.77
N GLN A 542 -28.29 -2.52 -18.36
CA GLN A 542 -28.43 -1.98 -17.00
C GLN A 542 -28.21 -3.06 -15.92
N ASP A 543 -28.70 -4.28 -16.15
CA ASP A 543 -28.57 -5.39 -15.21
C ASP A 543 -27.16 -5.96 -15.18
N GLU A 544 -26.50 -6.06 -16.35
CA GLU A 544 -25.08 -6.41 -16.43
C GLU A 544 -24.24 -5.38 -15.67
N ARG A 545 -24.51 -4.08 -15.86
CA ARG A 545 -23.77 -3.02 -15.17
C ARG A 545 -23.94 -3.10 -13.64
N LYS A 546 -25.15 -3.42 -13.16
CA LYS A 546 -25.40 -3.70 -11.74
C LYS A 546 -24.61 -4.92 -11.27
N LEU A 547 -24.58 -6.02 -12.03
CA LEU A 547 -23.79 -7.20 -11.70
C LEU A 547 -22.29 -6.89 -11.60
N LEU A 548 -21.73 -6.16 -12.58
CA LEU A 548 -20.31 -5.76 -12.57
C LEU A 548 -19.95 -4.85 -11.39
N SER A 549 -20.94 -4.16 -10.81
CA SER A 549 -20.74 -3.34 -9.60
C SER A 549 -20.48 -4.15 -8.34
N LEU A 550 -20.95 -5.41 -8.31
CA LEU A 550 -20.77 -6.29 -7.16
C LEU A 550 -19.31 -6.74 -7.03
N PRO A 551 -18.85 -7.07 -5.81
CA PRO A 551 -17.56 -7.69 -5.60
C PRO A 551 -17.40 -8.99 -6.39
N ALA A 552 -16.16 -9.33 -6.75
CA ALA A 552 -15.88 -10.49 -7.60
C ALA A 552 -16.37 -11.83 -7.02
N ARG A 553 -16.42 -11.96 -5.68
CA ARG A 553 -17.00 -13.14 -4.99
C ARG A 553 -18.52 -13.32 -5.20
N PHE A 554 -19.21 -12.29 -5.67
CA PHE A 554 -20.63 -12.33 -6.06
C PHE A 554 -20.80 -12.44 -7.59
N GLY A 555 -19.71 -12.69 -8.32
CA GLY A 555 -19.69 -12.78 -9.79
C GLY A 555 -19.58 -11.45 -10.53
N GLY A 556 -19.31 -10.35 -9.82
CA GLY A 556 -19.08 -9.02 -10.41
C GLY A 556 -17.60 -8.69 -10.69
N LEU A 557 -17.31 -7.41 -10.93
CA LEU A 557 -15.95 -6.88 -11.18
C LEU A 557 -15.50 -5.86 -10.15
N ALA A 558 -16.27 -5.63 -9.08
CA ALA A 558 -16.01 -4.59 -8.11
C ALA A 558 -15.81 -3.21 -8.78
N ILE A 559 -16.65 -2.86 -9.76
CA ILE A 559 -16.68 -1.53 -10.41
C ILE A 559 -17.96 -0.82 -9.94
N PRO A 560 -17.96 -0.15 -8.78
CA PRO A 560 -19.19 0.38 -8.20
C PRO A 560 -19.87 1.41 -9.10
N ILE A 561 -21.17 1.64 -8.89
CA ILE A 561 -21.87 2.81 -9.43
C ILE A 561 -21.72 3.91 -8.38
N PHE A 562 -20.75 4.80 -8.58
CA PHE A 562 -20.29 5.74 -7.56
C PHE A 562 -21.37 6.74 -7.15
N SER A 563 -22.16 7.22 -8.11
CA SER A 563 -23.29 8.11 -7.84
C SER A 563 -24.33 7.53 -6.88
N GLN A 564 -24.48 6.20 -6.86
CA GLN A 564 -25.45 5.49 -6.01
C GLN A 564 -24.90 5.18 -4.62
N ILE A 565 -23.59 4.90 -4.50
CA ILE A 565 -23.00 4.49 -3.21
C ILE A 565 -22.46 5.66 -2.39
N ALA A 566 -22.26 6.84 -2.98
CA ALA A 566 -21.57 7.96 -2.34
C ALA A 566 -22.19 8.37 -1.00
N LYS A 567 -23.52 8.52 -0.95
CA LYS A 567 -24.23 8.89 0.28
C LYS A 567 -23.98 7.88 1.41
N ARG A 568 -24.12 6.59 1.11
CA ARG A 568 -23.91 5.51 2.08
C ARG A 568 -22.45 5.42 2.54
N GLU A 569 -21.50 5.61 1.64
CA GLU A 569 -20.08 5.60 2.01
C GLU A 569 -19.74 6.78 2.93
N TYR A 570 -20.35 7.95 2.73
CA TYR A 570 -20.26 9.07 3.67
C TYR A 570 -20.83 8.72 5.05
N GLU A 571 -22.03 8.16 5.12
CA GLU A 571 -22.67 7.72 6.38
C GLU A 571 -21.83 6.65 7.12
N TYR A 572 -21.19 5.73 6.38
CA TYR A 572 -20.27 4.75 6.96
C TYR A 572 -19.01 5.41 7.53
N SER A 573 -18.51 6.46 6.89
CA SER A 573 -17.39 7.26 7.39
C SER A 573 -17.75 7.98 8.68
N GLU A 574 -18.90 8.66 8.73
CA GLU A 574 -19.41 9.31 9.94
C GLU A 574 -19.53 8.31 11.09
N LYS A 575 -20.18 7.16 10.85
CA LYS A 575 -20.34 6.11 11.87
C LYS A 575 -18.99 5.57 12.35
N ALA A 576 -18.02 5.38 11.45
CA ALA A 576 -16.72 4.81 11.80
C ALA A 576 -15.78 5.80 12.52
N SER A 577 -16.00 7.11 12.35
CA SER A 577 -15.19 8.19 12.92
C SER A 577 -15.84 8.88 14.12
N GLN A 578 -17.12 8.62 14.39
CA GLN A 578 -17.96 9.29 15.39
C GLN A 578 -17.28 9.54 16.74
N GLN A 579 -16.65 8.52 17.33
CA GLN A 579 -15.99 8.67 18.63
C GLN A 579 -14.90 9.76 18.61
N LEU A 580 -14.08 9.77 17.54
CA LEU A 580 -12.99 10.72 17.42
C LEU A 580 -13.49 12.10 17.02
N THR A 581 -14.54 12.18 16.20
CA THR A 581 -15.26 13.43 15.89
C THR A 581 -15.78 14.08 17.18
N GLU A 582 -16.41 13.31 18.07
CA GLU A 582 -16.89 13.81 19.36
C GLU A 582 -15.74 14.18 20.31
N ASN A 583 -14.63 13.45 20.32
CA ASN A 583 -13.44 13.85 21.08
C ASN A 583 -12.90 15.21 20.62
N ILE A 584 -12.87 15.47 19.30
CA ILE A 584 -12.48 16.77 18.75
C ILE A 584 -13.48 17.84 19.18
N LYS A 585 -14.79 17.63 18.98
CA LYS A 585 -15.82 18.63 19.34
C LYS A 585 -15.85 18.97 20.83
N SER A 586 -15.66 17.97 21.68
CA SER A 586 -15.60 18.11 23.14
C SER A 586 -14.23 18.57 23.67
N GLN A 587 -13.22 18.69 22.80
CA GLN A 587 -11.84 19.04 23.16
C GLN A 587 -11.22 18.06 24.18
N THR A 588 -11.56 16.77 24.05
CA THR A 588 -11.01 15.70 24.90
C THR A 588 -9.54 15.48 24.57
N ALA A 589 -8.68 15.97 25.47
CA ALA A 589 -7.23 15.97 25.27
C ALA A 589 -6.64 14.56 25.35
N GLU A 590 -7.07 13.81 26.36
CA GLU A 590 -6.56 12.48 26.65
C GLU A 590 -6.97 11.49 25.55
N TYR A 591 -6.17 10.45 25.38
CA TYR A 591 -6.51 9.37 24.47
C TYR A 591 -7.67 8.55 25.03
N SER A 592 -8.85 8.72 24.44
CA SER A 592 -10.06 7.96 24.76
C SER A 592 -10.63 7.35 23.49
N PHE A 593 -10.15 6.14 23.14
CA PHE A 593 -10.62 5.42 21.97
C PHE A 593 -10.96 3.97 22.33
N ASP A 594 -12.24 3.62 22.11
CA ASP A 594 -12.72 2.27 22.38
C ASP A 594 -12.53 1.40 21.14
N ASN A 595 -11.39 0.70 21.14
CA ASN A 595 -11.05 -0.25 20.07
C ASN A 595 -12.13 -1.32 19.88
N THR A 596 -12.83 -1.74 20.94
CA THR A 596 -13.85 -2.79 20.87
C THR A 596 -15.07 -2.28 20.11
N THR A 597 -15.57 -1.10 20.49
CA THR A 597 -16.69 -0.45 19.80
C THR A 597 -16.33 -0.12 18.36
N HIS A 598 -15.13 0.41 18.09
CA HIS A 598 -14.67 0.67 16.72
C HIS A 598 -14.62 -0.62 15.87
N HIS A 599 -14.10 -1.73 16.43
CA HIS A 599 -14.10 -3.02 15.74
C HIS A 599 -15.52 -3.54 15.47
N SER A 600 -16.45 -3.39 16.42
CA SER A 600 -17.86 -3.77 16.24
C SER A 600 -18.50 -2.97 15.11
N THR A 601 -18.38 -1.64 15.14
CA THR A 601 -18.90 -0.74 14.09
C THR A 601 -18.37 -1.11 12.71
N LYS A 602 -17.08 -1.41 12.59
CA LYS A 602 -16.48 -1.85 11.32
C LYS A 602 -17.05 -3.19 10.84
N ASN A 603 -17.31 -4.13 11.74
CA ASN A 603 -17.95 -5.40 11.42
C ASN A 603 -19.41 -5.21 10.99
N ASP A 604 -20.13 -4.30 11.62
CA ASP A 604 -21.52 -3.96 11.26
C ASP A 604 -21.59 -3.33 9.88
N ILE A 605 -20.74 -2.34 9.58
CA ILE A 605 -20.62 -1.74 8.23
C ILE A 605 -20.32 -2.81 7.19
N LYS A 606 -19.39 -3.74 7.49
CA LYS A 606 -19.06 -4.86 6.60
C LYS A 606 -20.27 -5.79 6.39
N ARG A 607 -21.06 -6.06 7.43
CA ARG A 607 -22.26 -6.90 7.37
C ARG A 607 -23.35 -6.22 6.54
N SER A 608 -23.66 -4.95 6.80
CA SER A 608 -24.65 -4.18 6.03
C SER A 608 -24.28 -4.16 4.55
N ARG A 609 -23.02 -3.87 4.21
CA ARG A 609 -22.54 -3.89 2.83
C ARG A 609 -22.66 -5.27 2.18
N ASN A 610 -22.44 -6.36 2.92
CA ASN A 610 -22.64 -7.71 2.39
C ASN A 610 -24.11 -8.00 2.10
N LEU A 611 -25.01 -7.63 3.01
CA LEU A 611 -26.44 -7.87 2.87
C LEU A 611 -27.01 -7.16 1.63
N GLU A 612 -26.60 -5.92 1.38
CA GLU A 612 -27.01 -5.18 0.18
C GLU A 612 -26.55 -5.86 -1.11
N HIS A 613 -25.32 -6.38 -1.13
CA HIS A 613 -24.81 -7.12 -2.28
C HIS A 613 -25.58 -8.44 -2.49
N GLU A 614 -25.94 -9.13 -1.41
CA GLU A 614 -26.74 -10.36 -1.45
C GLU A 614 -28.15 -10.08 -2.00
N GLN A 615 -28.79 -9.00 -1.54
CA GLN A 615 -30.10 -8.55 -2.04
C GLN A 615 -30.05 -8.19 -3.52
N THR A 616 -29.08 -7.36 -3.92
CA THR A 616 -28.89 -6.96 -5.32
C THR A 616 -28.65 -8.17 -6.22
N LEU A 617 -27.86 -9.14 -5.76
CA LEU A 617 -27.62 -10.37 -6.53
C LEU A 617 -28.88 -11.23 -6.65
N ALA A 618 -29.67 -11.35 -5.58
CA ALA A 618 -30.92 -12.11 -5.60
C ALA A 618 -31.90 -11.52 -6.63
N GLU A 619 -32.10 -10.20 -6.63
CA GLU A 619 -32.93 -9.50 -7.62
C GLU A 619 -32.44 -9.73 -9.05
N LEU A 620 -31.13 -9.65 -9.29
CA LEU A 620 -30.55 -9.90 -10.62
C LEU A 620 -30.74 -11.37 -11.04
N GLN A 621 -30.58 -12.32 -10.11
CA GLN A 621 -30.76 -13.74 -10.40
C GLN A 621 -32.19 -14.06 -10.81
N GLU A 622 -33.21 -13.36 -10.32
CA GLU A 622 -34.59 -13.59 -10.76
C GLU A 622 -34.77 -13.30 -12.27
N MET A 623 -34.05 -12.30 -12.78
CA MET A 623 -34.11 -11.85 -14.18
C MET A 623 -33.19 -12.67 -15.12
N MET A 624 -32.22 -13.41 -14.57
CA MET A 624 -31.26 -14.18 -15.37
C MET A 624 -31.88 -15.44 -15.99
N ASN A 625 -31.53 -15.70 -17.25
CA ASN A 625 -31.81 -16.98 -17.90
C ASN A 625 -30.93 -18.12 -17.35
N GLY A 626 -31.21 -19.37 -17.73
CA GLY A 626 -30.51 -20.54 -17.19
C GLY A 626 -28.99 -20.52 -17.41
N ASP A 627 -28.52 -20.02 -18.55
CA ASP A 627 -27.08 -19.95 -18.86
C ASP A 627 -26.41 -18.79 -18.09
N GLN A 628 -27.09 -17.65 -17.93
CA GLN A 628 -26.61 -16.53 -17.12
C GLN A 628 -26.50 -16.90 -15.65
N LYS A 629 -27.50 -17.60 -15.09
CA LYS A 629 -27.45 -18.17 -13.73
C LYS A 629 -26.25 -19.10 -13.58
N ARG A 630 -26.04 -19.98 -14.56
CA ARG A 630 -24.89 -20.90 -14.57
C ARG A 630 -23.55 -20.17 -14.63
N ALA A 631 -23.42 -19.13 -15.44
CA ALA A 631 -22.22 -18.31 -15.51
C ALA A 631 -21.95 -17.59 -14.18
N ASN A 632 -22.99 -17.03 -13.58
CA ASN A 632 -22.92 -16.37 -12.28
C ASN A 632 -22.56 -17.35 -11.15
N GLU A 633 -23.10 -18.58 -11.15
CA GLU A 633 -22.72 -19.65 -10.22
C GLU A 633 -21.22 -20.00 -10.34
N ILE A 634 -20.69 -20.11 -11.58
CA ILE A 634 -19.27 -20.41 -11.81
C ILE A 634 -18.39 -19.27 -11.30
N ALA A 635 -18.74 -18.02 -11.59
CA ALA A 635 -17.96 -16.85 -11.17
C ALA A 635 -17.88 -16.68 -9.64
N GLN A 636 -18.88 -17.17 -8.91
CA GLN A 636 -18.90 -17.19 -7.44
C GLN A 636 -18.10 -18.34 -6.82
N MET A 637 -17.69 -19.34 -7.62
CA MET A 637 -16.96 -20.49 -7.09
C MET A 637 -15.65 -20.04 -6.44
N LYS A 638 -15.25 -20.78 -5.40
CA LYS A 638 -14.13 -20.40 -4.54
C LYS A 638 -12.80 -20.45 -5.31
N GLY A 639 -12.38 -19.30 -5.81
CA GLY A 639 -11.16 -19.12 -6.59
C GLY A 639 -11.37 -18.61 -7.99
N ALA A 640 -12.61 -18.70 -8.52
CA ALA A 640 -12.98 -18.31 -9.89
C ALA A 640 -12.67 -16.84 -10.22
N SER A 641 -12.68 -16.00 -9.19
CA SER A 641 -12.44 -14.55 -9.29
C SER A 641 -11.04 -14.14 -8.83
N ASN A 642 -10.15 -15.08 -8.50
CA ASN A 642 -8.89 -14.74 -7.85
C ASN A 642 -7.92 -14.01 -8.78
N TRP A 643 -7.99 -14.28 -10.09
CA TRP A 643 -7.23 -13.51 -11.09
C TRP A 643 -7.63 -12.04 -11.17
N LEU A 644 -8.89 -11.70 -10.82
CA LEU A 644 -9.38 -10.33 -10.73
C LEU A 644 -8.91 -9.63 -9.46
N THR A 645 -8.79 -10.37 -8.34
CA THR A 645 -8.46 -9.77 -7.04
C THR A 645 -6.97 -9.77 -6.70
N SER A 646 -6.13 -10.36 -7.55
CA SER A 646 -4.69 -10.51 -7.30
C SER A 646 -3.85 -9.70 -8.28
N LEU A 647 -2.80 -9.07 -7.75
CA LEU A 647 -1.82 -8.39 -8.60
C LEU A 647 -1.07 -9.43 -9.47
N PRO A 648 -0.87 -9.15 -10.77
CA PRO A 648 -0.19 -10.06 -11.69
C PRO A 648 1.31 -10.13 -11.36
N THR A 649 1.69 -11.00 -10.43
CA THR A 649 3.08 -11.15 -9.97
C THR A 649 3.66 -12.49 -10.42
N ALA A 650 4.85 -12.45 -11.03
CA ALA A 650 5.55 -13.63 -11.51
C ALA A 650 6.59 -14.12 -10.49
N THR A 651 6.48 -15.38 -10.04
CA THR A 651 7.62 -16.29 -9.72
C THR A 651 7.15 -17.67 -9.21
N GLU A 652 7.41 -18.68 -10.07
CA GLU A 652 8.05 -20.02 -9.91
C GLU A 652 7.71 -21.10 -8.85
N ILE A 653 8.04 -22.32 -9.27
CA ILE A 653 7.50 -23.68 -9.07
C ILE A 653 8.37 -24.52 -8.08
N SER A 654 7.83 -25.63 -7.56
CA SER A 654 8.49 -26.57 -6.62
C SER A 654 9.35 -27.64 -7.32
N ASN A 655 10.38 -28.16 -6.64
CA ASN A 655 11.16 -29.33 -7.05
C ASN A 655 10.45 -30.64 -6.63
N ASP A 656 10.71 -31.73 -7.37
CA ASP A 656 10.10 -33.08 -7.30
C ASP A 656 8.67 -33.20 -7.88
N VAL A 657 8.49 -32.68 -9.09
CA VAL A 657 7.27 -32.80 -9.90
C VAL A 657 7.65 -33.30 -11.29
N GLU A 658 7.02 -34.37 -11.75
CA GLU A 658 7.11 -34.85 -13.13
C GLU A 658 5.85 -34.43 -13.90
N ILE A 659 6.06 -33.91 -15.10
CA ILE A 659 4.99 -33.56 -16.05
C ILE A 659 4.94 -34.66 -17.10
N GLU A 660 3.73 -35.13 -17.41
CA GLU A 660 3.50 -36.26 -18.32
C GLU A 660 4.26 -37.56 -17.96
N PRO A 661 4.23 -38.04 -16.70
CA PRO A 661 4.85 -39.32 -16.34
C PRO A 661 4.28 -40.49 -17.16
N ASN A 662 5.17 -41.35 -17.66
CA ASN A 662 4.78 -42.65 -18.22
C ASN A 662 4.31 -43.57 -17.09
N LEU A 663 3.19 -44.25 -17.30
CA LEU A 663 2.76 -45.33 -16.44
C LEU A 663 3.53 -46.62 -16.78
N LEU A 664 3.67 -47.51 -15.79
CA LEU A 664 4.27 -48.83 -15.96
C LEU A 664 3.50 -49.65 -17.00
N PRO A 665 4.19 -50.39 -17.88
CA PRO A 665 3.57 -51.34 -18.80
C PRO A 665 2.82 -52.44 -18.04
N LEU A 666 1.77 -52.98 -18.64
CA LEU A 666 1.04 -54.11 -18.05
C LEU A 666 1.81 -55.41 -18.32
N THR A 667 2.00 -56.23 -17.29
CA THR A 667 2.70 -57.53 -17.34
C THR A 667 1.77 -58.73 -17.15
N GLY A 668 0.47 -58.55 -17.47
CA GLY A 668 -0.55 -59.61 -17.43
C GLY A 668 -1.76 -59.31 -16.54
N GLU A 669 -1.79 -58.12 -15.92
CA GLU A 669 -2.91 -57.66 -15.08
C GLU A 669 -4.17 -57.37 -15.91
N GLN A 670 -5.33 -57.82 -15.45
CA GLN A 670 -6.62 -57.48 -16.07
C GLN A 670 -7.27 -56.31 -15.33
N LEU A 671 -7.42 -55.17 -16.00
CA LEU A 671 -8.14 -54.00 -15.50
C LEU A 671 -9.62 -54.07 -15.89
N HIS A 672 -10.47 -53.31 -15.20
CA HIS A 672 -11.88 -53.17 -15.58
C HIS A 672 -12.02 -52.65 -17.02
N ALA A 673 -13.08 -53.04 -17.73
CA ALA A 673 -13.26 -52.80 -19.17
C ALA A 673 -13.20 -51.33 -19.64
N THR A 674 -13.28 -50.37 -18.72
CA THR A 674 -13.22 -48.91 -19.01
C THR A 674 -11.93 -48.24 -18.51
N ALA A 675 -11.03 -48.99 -17.87
CA ALA A 675 -9.73 -48.51 -17.45
C ALA A 675 -8.76 -48.45 -18.63
N ASN A 676 -7.83 -47.49 -18.61
CA ASN A 676 -6.86 -47.31 -19.67
C ASN A 676 -5.72 -48.34 -19.56
N GLY A 677 -5.78 -49.38 -20.38
CA GLY A 677 -4.77 -50.45 -20.43
C GLY A 677 -3.63 -50.25 -21.44
N LYS A 678 -3.47 -49.06 -22.03
CA LYS A 678 -2.41 -48.83 -23.03
C LYS A 678 -1.03 -48.77 -22.39
N ASP A 679 -0.02 -49.37 -23.02
CA ASP A 679 1.36 -49.35 -22.51
C ASP A 679 1.98 -47.94 -22.47
N GLU A 680 1.59 -47.06 -23.39
CA GLU A 680 2.05 -45.65 -23.42
C GLU A 680 1.13 -44.68 -22.64
N ALA A 681 0.32 -45.18 -21.71
CA ALA A 681 -0.57 -44.31 -20.95
C ALA A 681 0.24 -43.30 -20.12
N ARG A 682 -0.18 -42.03 -20.19
CA ARG A 682 0.38 -40.93 -19.42
C ARG A 682 -0.70 -40.24 -18.61
N LEU A 683 -0.27 -39.68 -17.48
CA LEU A 683 -1.05 -38.73 -16.68
C LEU A 683 -0.37 -37.37 -16.73
N ASP A 684 -1.07 -36.28 -16.42
CA ASP A 684 -0.50 -34.94 -16.61
C ASP A 684 0.59 -34.59 -15.60
N ILE A 685 0.45 -35.03 -14.34
CA ILE A 685 1.35 -34.63 -13.25
C ILE A 685 1.55 -35.79 -12.27
N SER A 686 2.79 -36.03 -11.82
CA SER A 686 3.04 -36.80 -10.60
C SER A 686 3.99 -36.08 -9.64
N THR A 687 3.84 -36.35 -8.34
CA THR A 687 4.72 -35.82 -7.30
C THR A 687 4.78 -36.77 -6.09
N GLY A 688 5.95 -36.89 -5.48
CA GLY A 688 6.17 -37.72 -4.29
C GLY A 688 5.64 -37.07 -3.01
N GLY A 689 5.03 -37.86 -2.13
CA GLY A 689 4.73 -37.43 -0.76
C GLY A 689 3.57 -36.46 -0.59
N PHE A 690 2.75 -36.21 -1.64
CA PHE A 690 1.72 -35.16 -1.61
C PHE A 690 0.54 -35.48 -0.69
N TRP A 691 -0.01 -36.68 -0.78
CA TRP A 691 -1.13 -37.12 0.08
C TRP A 691 -0.66 -37.91 1.31
N GLN A 692 0.37 -38.74 1.13
CA GLN A 692 0.97 -39.57 2.17
C GLN A 692 2.48 -39.64 1.99
N ARG A 693 3.24 -39.57 3.09
CA ARG A 693 4.71 -39.63 3.07
C ARG A 693 5.17 -40.97 2.50
N GLY A 694 6.03 -40.94 1.48
CA GLY A 694 6.56 -42.14 0.83
C GLY A 694 5.68 -42.73 -0.28
N GLN A 695 4.47 -42.18 -0.51
CA GLN A 695 3.61 -42.58 -1.63
C GLN A 695 3.67 -41.55 -2.75
N ARG A 696 3.66 -42.00 -4.02
CA ARG A 696 3.55 -41.12 -5.19
C ARG A 696 2.10 -40.76 -5.46
N ALA A 697 1.82 -39.49 -5.71
CA ALA A 697 0.50 -39.01 -6.10
C ALA A 697 0.51 -38.65 -7.59
N PHE A 698 -0.55 -39.07 -8.28
CA PHE A 698 -0.76 -38.84 -9.70
C PHE A 698 -2.03 -38.02 -9.91
N PHE A 699 -1.95 -37.08 -10.85
CA PHE A 699 -3.02 -36.15 -11.18
C PHE A 699 -3.25 -36.11 -12.67
N ASP A 700 -4.52 -35.97 -13.03
CA ASP A 700 -4.97 -35.82 -14.41
C ASP A 700 -5.88 -34.61 -14.51
N VAL A 701 -5.55 -33.68 -15.39
CA VAL A 701 -6.22 -32.39 -15.55
C VAL A 701 -7.30 -32.54 -16.61
N ARG A 702 -8.54 -32.22 -16.23
CA ARG A 702 -9.66 -32.13 -17.18
C ARG A 702 -10.25 -30.74 -17.14
N VAL A 703 -10.39 -30.12 -18.31
CA VAL A 703 -11.19 -28.91 -18.48
C VAL A 703 -12.44 -29.27 -19.28
N PHE A 704 -13.64 -29.07 -18.71
CA PHE A 704 -14.90 -29.32 -19.42
C PHE A 704 -15.70 -28.04 -19.60
N ASN A 705 -16.47 -27.96 -20.68
CA ASN A 705 -17.36 -26.83 -20.92
C ASN A 705 -18.67 -26.98 -20.13
N PRO A 706 -18.95 -26.14 -19.12
CA PRO A 706 -20.17 -26.25 -18.31
C PRO A 706 -21.45 -25.87 -19.06
N PHE A 707 -21.33 -25.25 -20.24
CA PHE A 707 -22.43 -24.88 -21.14
C PHE A 707 -22.70 -25.92 -22.24
N ALA A 708 -21.97 -27.03 -22.26
CA ALA A 708 -22.24 -28.10 -23.22
C ALA A 708 -23.68 -28.64 -23.05
N PRO A 709 -24.36 -29.08 -24.13
CA PRO A 709 -25.73 -29.62 -24.04
C PRO A 709 -25.87 -30.75 -23.01
N SER A 710 -24.85 -31.59 -22.87
CA SER A 710 -24.76 -32.67 -21.87
C SER A 710 -24.71 -32.18 -20.43
N CYS A 711 -24.39 -30.91 -20.20
CA CYS A 711 -24.26 -30.29 -18.88
C CYS A 711 -25.41 -29.34 -18.53
N ARG A 712 -26.18 -28.87 -19.50
CA ARG A 712 -27.17 -27.78 -19.32
C ARG A 712 -28.30 -28.13 -18.34
N ASN A 713 -28.76 -29.39 -18.37
CA ASN A 713 -29.90 -29.85 -17.56
C ASN A 713 -29.51 -30.47 -16.20
N GLN A 714 -28.23 -30.42 -15.82
CA GLN A 714 -27.74 -30.94 -14.54
C GLN A 714 -27.18 -29.82 -13.66
N LYS A 715 -27.26 -30.01 -12.33
CA LYS A 715 -26.58 -29.11 -11.37
C LYS A 715 -25.07 -29.11 -11.65
N LEU A 716 -24.42 -27.95 -11.48
CA LEU A 716 -23.00 -27.80 -11.80
C LEU A 716 -22.13 -28.76 -10.97
N SER A 717 -22.51 -28.96 -9.70
CA SER A 717 -21.91 -29.95 -8.81
C SER A 717 -22.00 -31.38 -9.36
N THR A 718 -23.14 -31.75 -9.97
CA THR A 718 -23.33 -33.05 -10.61
C THR A 718 -22.43 -33.21 -11.84
N ALA A 719 -22.27 -32.15 -12.64
CA ALA A 719 -21.38 -32.14 -13.80
C ALA A 719 -19.90 -32.33 -13.41
N PHE A 720 -19.44 -31.63 -12.37
CA PHE A 720 -18.11 -31.84 -11.80
C PHE A 720 -17.92 -33.29 -11.30
N SER A 721 -18.87 -33.82 -10.52
CA SER A 721 -18.80 -35.19 -10.00
C SER A 721 -18.90 -36.26 -11.09
N ALA A 722 -19.58 -36.00 -12.21
CA ALA A 722 -19.57 -36.90 -13.36
C ALA A 722 -18.19 -36.99 -14.01
N ASN A 723 -17.55 -35.83 -14.24
CA ASN A 723 -16.21 -35.75 -14.82
C ASN A 723 -15.13 -36.35 -13.90
N GLU A 724 -15.20 -36.13 -12.58
CA GLU A 724 -14.31 -36.79 -11.61
C GLU A 724 -14.47 -38.32 -11.66
N ARG A 725 -15.71 -38.83 -11.68
CA ARG A 725 -15.97 -40.28 -11.75
C ARG A 725 -15.45 -40.91 -13.03
N GLU A 726 -15.58 -40.23 -14.16
CA GLU A 726 -15.08 -40.72 -15.45
C GLU A 726 -13.55 -40.88 -15.44
N LYS A 727 -12.83 -39.86 -14.98
CA LYS A 727 -11.35 -39.94 -14.85
C LYS A 727 -10.91 -41.00 -13.86
N LYS A 728 -11.63 -41.16 -12.74
CA LYS A 728 -11.36 -42.25 -11.78
C LYS A 728 -11.57 -43.63 -12.40
N ARG A 729 -12.64 -43.84 -13.17
CA ARG A 729 -12.86 -45.10 -13.89
C ARG A 729 -11.72 -45.39 -14.87
N ALA A 730 -11.19 -44.37 -15.53
CA ALA A 730 -10.12 -44.53 -16.52
C ALA A 730 -8.76 -44.87 -15.89
N TYR A 731 -8.42 -44.29 -14.73
CA TYR A 731 -7.03 -44.36 -14.22
C TYR A 731 -6.88 -44.88 -12.79
N ALA A 732 -7.88 -44.71 -11.91
CA ALA A 732 -7.68 -44.94 -10.48
C ALA A 732 -7.27 -46.39 -10.17
N GLU A 733 -7.90 -47.38 -10.82
CA GLU A 733 -7.57 -48.80 -10.64
C GLU A 733 -6.11 -49.09 -11.00
N ARG A 734 -5.66 -48.62 -12.17
CA ARG A 734 -4.27 -48.79 -12.62
C ARG A 734 -3.27 -48.11 -11.69
N ILE A 735 -3.54 -46.88 -11.26
CA ILE A 735 -2.65 -46.14 -10.37
C ILE A 735 -2.55 -46.79 -8.99
N VAL A 736 -3.66 -47.26 -8.43
CA VAL A 736 -3.65 -47.87 -7.09
C VAL A 736 -3.03 -49.27 -7.13
N ASN A 737 -3.40 -50.09 -8.11
CA ASN A 737 -3.03 -51.51 -8.12
C ASN A 737 -1.67 -51.79 -8.75
N ILE A 738 -1.21 -50.96 -9.70
CA ILE A 738 0.04 -51.19 -10.45
C ILE A 738 1.11 -50.17 -10.06
N GLU A 739 0.80 -48.87 -10.11
CA GLU A 739 1.76 -47.82 -9.71
C GLU A 739 1.96 -47.74 -8.19
N HIS A 740 1.10 -48.41 -7.42
CA HIS A 740 1.01 -48.30 -5.95
C HIS A 740 0.91 -46.84 -5.45
N GLY A 741 0.32 -45.98 -6.28
CA GLY A 741 0.17 -44.56 -6.05
C GLY A 741 -1.24 -44.16 -5.61
N SER A 742 -1.43 -42.86 -5.41
CA SER A 742 -2.75 -42.26 -5.21
C SER A 742 -3.16 -41.48 -6.46
N PHE A 743 -4.43 -41.55 -6.85
CA PHE A 743 -4.96 -40.83 -8.02
C PHE A 743 -5.95 -39.74 -7.61
N THR A 744 -5.82 -38.54 -8.17
CA THR A 744 -6.77 -37.45 -7.99
C THR A 744 -7.03 -36.72 -9.31
N PRO A 745 -8.26 -36.77 -9.87
CA PRO A 745 -8.62 -35.95 -11.02
C PRO A 745 -8.70 -34.47 -10.63
N LEU A 746 -8.08 -33.61 -11.42
CA LEU A 746 -8.13 -32.16 -11.29
C LEU A 746 -9.07 -31.61 -12.37
N VAL A 747 -10.35 -31.47 -12.02
CA VAL A 747 -11.40 -31.05 -12.95
C VAL A 747 -11.70 -29.56 -12.78
N PHE A 748 -11.55 -28.82 -13.87
CA PHE A 748 -11.79 -27.39 -13.98
C PHE A 748 -12.82 -27.08 -15.07
N THR A 749 -13.32 -25.85 -15.04
CA THR A 749 -13.98 -25.20 -16.17
C THR A 749 -13.04 -24.14 -16.77
N PRO A 750 -13.21 -23.74 -18.04
CA PRO A 750 -12.45 -22.64 -18.64
C PRO A 750 -12.58 -21.30 -17.88
N TYR A 751 -13.64 -21.19 -17.08
CA TYR A 751 -14.04 -19.99 -16.33
C TYR A 751 -13.70 -20.13 -14.83
N ASP A 752 -12.66 -20.90 -14.51
CA ASP A 752 -12.03 -20.94 -13.19
C ASP A 752 -12.88 -21.55 -12.05
N GLY A 753 -13.98 -22.23 -12.40
CA GLY A 753 -14.65 -23.17 -11.50
C GLY A 753 -13.88 -24.48 -11.36
N SER A 754 -13.82 -25.06 -10.16
CA SER A 754 -13.09 -26.30 -9.86
C SER A 754 -13.93 -27.32 -9.10
N SER A 755 -13.67 -28.61 -9.29
CA SER A 755 -14.35 -29.70 -8.59
C SER A 755 -13.93 -29.84 -7.11
N ARG A 756 -14.67 -30.63 -6.33
CA ARG A 756 -14.40 -30.82 -4.90
C ARG A 756 -13.03 -31.43 -4.62
N GLU A 757 -12.58 -32.40 -5.41
CA GLU A 757 -11.25 -33.00 -5.24
C GLU A 757 -10.14 -32.04 -5.63
N THR A 758 -10.39 -31.23 -6.66
CA THR A 758 -9.51 -30.13 -7.08
C THR A 758 -9.38 -29.08 -5.97
N GLU A 759 -10.48 -28.70 -5.32
CA GLU A 759 -10.45 -27.77 -4.18
C GLU A 759 -9.66 -28.35 -3.00
N ARG A 760 -9.78 -29.66 -2.72
CA ARG A 760 -9.00 -30.35 -1.69
C ARG A 760 -7.51 -30.36 -2.06
N PHE A 761 -7.18 -30.66 -3.31
CA PHE A 761 -5.81 -30.58 -3.83
C PHE A 761 -5.24 -29.17 -3.66
N ILE A 762 -5.97 -28.13 -4.09
CA ILE A 762 -5.56 -26.72 -3.94
C ILE A 762 -5.39 -26.37 -2.46
N SER A 763 -6.28 -26.82 -1.57
CA SER A 763 -6.19 -26.55 -0.14
C SER A 763 -4.97 -27.23 0.49
N VAL A 764 -4.69 -28.50 0.17
CA VAL A 764 -3.50 -29.19 0.67
C VAL A 764 -2.24 -28.59 0.10
N LEU A 765 -2.19 -28.33 -1.20
CA LEU A 765 -1.07 -27.64 -1.84
C LEU A 765 -0.86 -26.25 -1.21
N ALA A 766 -1.92 -25.50 -0.96
CA ALA A 766 -1.83 -24.20 -0.32
C ALA A 766 -1.39 -24.28 1.14
N SER A 767 -1.89 -25.22 1.93
CA SER A 767 -1.44 -25.47 3.31
C SER A 767 0.03 -25.89 3.34
N SER A 768 0.43 -26.84 2.49
CA SER A 768 1.82 -27.28 2.38
C SER A 768 2.74 -26.14 1.92
N ILE A 769 2.31 -25.34 0.95
CA ILE A 769 3.07 -24.15 0.54
C ILE A 769 3.11 -23.13 1.69
N ALA A 770 2.01 -22.92 2.42
CA ALA A 770 1.90 -21.94 3.50
C ALA A 770 2.74 -22.33 4.72
N GLU A 771 2.68 -23.59 5.14
CA GLU A 771 3.52 -24.18 6.18
C GLU A 771 4.99 -24.09 5.76
N LYS A 772 5.32 -24.59 4.56
CA LYS A 772 6.69 -24.48 4.04
C LYS A 772 7.10 -23.01 4.07
N ARG A 773 6.24 -22.08 3.61
CA ARG A 773 6.49 -20.62 3.40
C ARG A 773 6.31 -19.76 4.63
N THR A 774 5.93 -20.33 5.78
CA THR A 774 5.55 -19.58 6.99
C THR A 774 4.65 -18.39 6.67
N LEU A 775 3.78 -18.56 5.66
CA LEU A 775 2.77 -17.59 5.24
C LEU A 775 1.42 -18.00 5.80
N ALA A 776 0.52 -17.03 5.95
CA ALA A 776 -0.88 -17.34 6.22
C ALA A 776 -1.44 -18.21 5.07
N VAL A 777 -2.12 -19.31 5.43
CA VAL A 777 -2.74 -20.23 4.47
C VAL A 777 -3.67 -19.49 3.52
N SER A 778 -4.36 -18.45 4.00
CA SER A 778 -5.24 -17.58 3.18
C SER A 778 -4.49 -16.86 2.04
N ILE A 779 -3.32 -16.29 2.31
CA ILE A 779 -2.50 -15.58 1.31
C ILE A 779 -2.03 -16.57 0.24
N THR A 780 -1.53 -17.73 0.67
CA THR A 780 -1.02 -18.77 -0.23
C THR A 780 -2.13 -19.37 -1.09
N THR A 781 -3.30 -19.62 -0.50
CA THR A 781 -4.46 -20.14 -1.22
C THR A 781 -4.91 -19.13 -2.29
N ASN A 782 -4.94 -17.84 -1.96
CA ASN A 782 -5.29 -16.79 -2.92
C ASN A 782 -4.30 -16.75 -4.07
N TRP A 783 -3.00 -16.76 -3.78
CA TRP A 783 -1.93 -16.79 -4.79
C TRP A 783 -2.04 -18.01 -5.72
N LEU A 784 -2.20 -19.21 -5.15
CA LEU A 784 -2.25 -20.47 -5.91
C LEU A 784 -3.46 -20.50 -6.85
N ARG A 785 -4.63 -20.16 -6.33
CA ARG A 785 -5.84 -20.04 -7.14
C ARG A 785 -5.64 -19.04 -8.26
N SER A 786 -5.12 -17.84 -7.96
CA SER A 786 -4.85 -16.83 -8.99
C SER A 786 -3.96 -17.35 -10.12
N LYS A 787 -2.91 -18.12 -9.80
CA LYS A 787 -2.04 -18.74 -10.80
C LYS A 787 -2.80 -19.72 -11.69
N ILE A 788 -3.64 -20.56 -11.11
CA ILE A 788 -4.47 -21.54 -11.82
C ILE A 788 -5.49 -20.82 -12.70
N SER A 789 -6.17 -19.80 -12.17
CA SER A 789 -7.09 -18.93 -12.90
C SER A 789 -6.47 -18.36 -14.17
N PHE A 790 -5.27 -17.76 -14.05
CA PHE A 790 -4.55 -17.23 -15.21
C PHE A 790 -4.15 -18.33 -16.20
N ALA A 791 -3.83 -19.55 -15.73
CA ALA A 791 -3.51 -20.66 -16.61
C ALA A 791 -4.74 -21.16 -17.39
N LEU A 792 -5.90 -21.25 -16.74
CA LEU A 792 -7.17 -21.63 -17.36
C LEU A 792 -7.65 -20.56 -18.36
N LEU A 793 -7.57 -19.28 -18.00
CA LEU A 793 -7.90 -18.19 -18.91
C LEU A 793 -6.96 -18.13 -20.12
N ARG A 794 -5.67 -18.36 -19.95
CA ARG A 794 -4.71 -18.44 -21.07
C ARG A 794 -4.99 -19.60 -22.02
N SER A 795 -5.58 -20.69 -21.55
CA SER A 795 -5.91 -21.82 -22.42
C SER A 795 -7.15 -21.52 -23.28
N ALA A 796 -8.10 -20.74 -22.73
CA ALA A 796 -9.39 -20.47 -23.34
C ALA A 796 -9.51 -19.12 -24.09
N THR A 797 -8.75 -18.09 -23.69
CA THR A 797 -8.94 -16.71 -24.15
C THR A 797 -7.69 -16.18 -24.87
N LEU A 798 -7.83 -15.85 -26.16
CA LEU A 798 -6.75 -15.34 -27.01
C LEU A 798 -6.12 -14.03 -26.47
N CYS A 799 -6.92 -13.16 -25.85
CA CYS A 799 -6.48 -11.85 -25.36
C CYS A 799 -5.56 -11.91 -24.14
N VAL A 800 -5.58 -13.02 -23.37
CA VAL A 800 -4.65 -13.25 -22.24
C VAL A 800 -3.48 -14.15 -22.66
N ARG A 801 -3.65 -14.92 -23.74
CA ARG A 801 -2.71 -15.95 -24.22
C ARG A 801 -1.48 -15.38 -24.94
N GLU A 802 -1.57 -14.19 -25.51
CA GLU A 802 -0.67 -13.62 -26.53
C GLU A 802 -0.44 -14.56 -27.75
N SER A 803 -0.12 -13.98 -28.90
CA SER A 803 0.09 -14.74 -30.16
C SER A 803 1.29 -15.71 -30.04
N ARG A 804 1.11 -16.97 -30.45
CA ARG A 804 2.22 -17.94 -30.59
C ARG A 804 3.05 -17.77 -31.87
N SER A 805 2.76 -16.80 -32.74
CA SER A 805 3.51 -16.57 -33.99
C SER A 805 4.25 -15.23 -33.99
N LEU A 806 5.54 -15.28 -34.34
CA LEU A 806 6.31 -14.11 -34.77
C LEU A 806 5.51 -13.39 -35.87
N ARG A 807 5.27 -12.09 -35.67
CA ARG A 807 4.57 -11.18 -36.60
C ARG A 807 4.78 -11.56 -38.06
N LYS A 808 3.69 -11.94 -38.74
CA LYS A 808 3.44 -11.52 -40.11
C LYS A 808 2.22 -10.61 -40.10
N LYS A 809 2.39 -9.38 -40.61
CA LYS A 809 1.26 -8.57 -41.07
C LYS A 809 0.50 -9.44 -42.08
N GLN A 810 -0.74 -9.76 -41.81
CA GLN A 810 -1.65 -10.16 -42.87
C GLN A 810 -3.06 -9.64 -42.63
N THR A 811 -3.57 -9.14 -43.74
CA THR A 811 -4.88 -8.60 -44.05
C THR A 811 -6.01 -9.46 -43.51
N PHE A 812 -7.05 -8.78 -43.01
CA PHE A 812 -8.33 -9.38 -42.64
C PHE A 812 -8.85 -10.26 -43.78
N ASP A 813 -9.01 -11.55 -43.49
CA ASP A 813 -9.77 -12.48 -44.31
C ASP A 813 -11.10 -12.75 -43.58
N ALA A 814 -12.19 -12.33 -44.20
CA ALA A 814 -13.55 -12.39 -43.67
C ALA A 814 -14.11 -13.83 -43.61
N ALA A 815 -13.34 -14.85 -43.97
CA ALA A 815 -13.77 -16.25 -43.99
C ALA A 815 -13.51 -17.03 -42.69
N ASN A 816 -12.77 -16.52 -41.70
CA ASN A 816 -12.51 -17.24 -40.43
C ASN A 816 -13.50 -16.87 -39.30
N ILE A 817 -14.80 -17.03 -39.60
CA ILE A 817 -15.95 -16.80 -38.69
C ILE A 817 -16.29 -18.11 -37.96
N GLU A 818 -15.41 -18.62 -37.09
CA GLU A 818 -15.77 -19.79 -36.24
C GLU A 818 -15.43 -19.66 -34.75
N ILE A 819 -14.81 -18.56 -34.31
CA ILE A 819 -14.67 -18.27 -32.87
C ILE A 819 -15.47 -17.02 -32.46
N ALA A 820 -15.88 -16.18 -33.42
CA ALA A 820 -16.82 -15.08 -33.18
C ALA A 820 -18.31 -15.51 -33.18
N SER A 821 -18.66 -16.69 -33.71
CA SER A 821 -20.06 -17.13 -33.81
C SER A 821 -20.65 -17.68 -32.50
N ALA A 822 -19.85 -17.95 -31.47
CA ALA A 822 -20.34 -18.51 -30.20
C ALA A 822 -20.77 -17.46 -29.18
N ILE A 823 -20.43 -16.17 -29.39
CA ILE A 823 -20.79 -15.08 -28.48
C ILE A 823 -21.92 -14.21 -29.06
N THR A 824 -22.13 -14.18 -30.38
CA THR A 824 -23.16 -13.35 -31.04
C THR A 824 -24.50 -14.06 -31.31
N LYS A 825 -24.69 -15.31 -30.87
CA LYS A 825 -25.99 -16.04 -30.98
C LYS A 825 -26.67 -16.27 -29.62
N LEU A 826 -26.75 -15.22 -28.81
CA LEU A 826 -27.66 -15.12 -27.65
C LEU A 826 -28.57 -13.87 -27.72
N THR A 827 -28.83 -13.35 -28.92
CA THR A 827 -29.91 -12.39 -29.19
C THR A 827 -30.63 -12.75 -30.48
N THR A 828 -31.44 -13.82 -30.42
CA THR A 828 -32.72 -13.97 -31.13
C THR A 828 -33.39 -15.24 -30.60
N TYR A 829 -34.03 -15.11 -29.43
CA TYR A 829 -35.48 -15.08 -29.29
C TYR A 829 -35.83 -14.28 -28.04
#